data_AF-A0A1H8CZ08-F1
#
_entry.id   AF-A0A1H8CZ08-F1
#
_cell.length_a   1.000
_cell.length_b   1.000
_cell.length_c   1.000
_cell.angle_alpha   90.00
_cell.angle_beta   90.00
_cell.angle_gamma   90.00
#
_symmetry.space_group_name_H-M   'P 1'
#
loop_
_entity.id
_entity.type
_entity.pdbx_description
1 polymer ?
#
loop_
_entity_poly.entity_id
_entity_poly.type
_entity_poly.pdbx_seq_one_letter_code
_entity_poly.pdbx_strand_id
1 'polypeptide(L)'
;MSERYARENELVSAESNLYDKAMDVAIALSIVTFVVGMITFADAVPLGATGTELVNFFAALLGVVVGGTGIVAVFSYANVIPITSQRVRGVAMGLLVSAVGLTLAAFVLPVSLATMLGLVMLLEAGLLVAAGVVSRLGLVDTAPSMTAGLLAGVVFGIIGALVGAVIVGSLPGLDAAVPGVPVWLLGAIVLGVGFGALAIVPREDLGSTLPAALIIGLLGVTIATAVIGVGWQWTPENLSGGFTGGSVIPVFVLFGSLLASWSAAKCRADFGARGRQYGAFFVINLNAFLMVAIMAAIVVFVTVKGVGWAFHDFSIGALSLLVVLTPILVLTAQHARAPAGTDEWHSAARQFFRVVPLAAVGSLAALLLGIIVTGTTFEIPYQYAILVDRSTVMLDTAFRVTPSLTVGNLLIIVSGAILFTYFLRRYGSLRNVGTEYERLSLVRQGVPAAVGLLGLLSLVYVVIGPVLDNIGIGPVLGLGVATLGAVVVAAFALVPLGALVTGEGTLAERAHESAQLLNVGLFSGIALLMAVIVLEWTAVSNPQLGPVAPVPVVALVAAVSSLCIAALVARARRSTDDTLRRRVLGDEVTLALAAATGYVTLVGLHVAATSESTFALGPVEVGINGSLSWPTVLQGAIPLGQAPGGIYPAIIGTIWIVIGASLFAVPLGLGAAVFLTEYAEQGRFTELVEIATNALWSTPSIVFGLFGAAFLIPRLGNSLSLLAAQLTLSFMLLPLVLITSREAIKSVPDEYRDASAALGVDRWTTIRSVVIPAAMPGVVTGVILGVGRIAGETAPLILVLGSEIDATTAVDVLGGFAFTTTPPFITNEALLGSSAALPTQVWGIITAGVSGSPSKGWATAFMLLVVVLSFYAVGITARTYFRRKINYE
;
A
#
# COMPACT_ATOMS: atom_id res chain seq x y z
N MET A 1 -18.09 25.36 3.34
CA MET A 1 -17.08 26.16 4.07
C MET A 1 -16.93 27.48 3.33
N SER A 2 -17.07 28.64 3.99
CA SER A 2 -16.91 29.93 3.29
C SER A 2 -15.45 30.16 2.94
N GLU A 3 -15.14 30.50 1.69
CA GLU A 3 -13.80 30.83 1.19
C GLU A 3 -13.04 31.88 2.03
N ARG A 4 -13.77 32.69 2.83
CA ARG A 4 -13.20 33.64 3.79
C ARG A 4 -12.25 32.98 4.80
N TYR A 5 -12.57 31.79 5.30
CA TYR A 5 -11.77 31.14 6.35
C TYR A 5 -10.48 30.48 5.83
N ALA A 6 -10.42 30.14 4.54
CA ALA A 6 -9.19 29.65 3.91
C ALA A 6 -8.20 30.78 3.60
N ARG A 7 -8.64 32.05 3.61
CA ARG A 7 -7.82 33.22 3.26
C ARG A 7 -7.55 34.17 4.44
N GLU A 8 -8.27 34.06 5.54
CA GLU A 8 -8.00 34.84 6.76
C GLU A 8 -6.72 34.33 7.46
N ASN A 9 -5.59 34.86 7.01
CA ASN A 9 -4.33 34.91 7.76
C ASN A 9 -4.42 35.80 9.03
N GLU A 10 -5.60 36.34 9.36
CA GLU A 10 -5.85 37.30 10.45
C GLU A 10 -5.90 36.69 11.85
N LEU A 11 -5.54 35.42 12.01
CA LEU A 11 -5.47 34.78 13.32
C LEU A 11 -4.18 35.10 14.10
N VAL A 12 -3.25 35.89 13.55
CA VAL A 12 -2.04 36.30 14.27
C VAL A 12 -1.65 37.73 13.88
N SER A 13 -1.81 38.67 14.81
CA SER A 13 -1.25 40.01 14.70
C SER A 13 0.28 39.96 14.77
N ALA A 14 0.97 41.03 14.39
CA ALA A 14 2.42 41.12 14.46
C ALA A 14 3.01 40.99 15.89
N GLU A 15 2.19 40.82 16.92
CA GLU A 15 2.54 40.91 18.34
C GLU A 15 2.17 39.62 19.11
N SER A 16 2.80 38.47 18.81
CA SER A 16 2.66 37.29 19.68
C SER A 16 3.27 37.58 21.07
N ASN A 17 2.47 37.53 22.13
CA ASN A 17 2.92 37.79 23.49
C ASN A 17 3.59 36.53 24.11
N LEU A 18 4.13 36.66 25.34
CA LEU A 18 4.76 35.52 26.03
C LEU A 18 3.77 34.39 26.35
N TYR A 19 2.50 34.72 26.60
CA TYR A 19 1.44 33.75 26.86
C TYR A 19 1.17 32.87 25.64
N ASP A 20 1.06 33.47 24.45
CA ASP A 20 0.91 32.76 23.18
C ASP A 20 2.07 31.80 22.91
N LYS A 21 3.31 32.26 23.12
CA LYS A 21 4.50 31.44 22.93
C LYS A 21 4.55 30.29 23.94
N ALA A 22 4.15 30.53 25.19
CA ALA A 22 4.07 29.49 26.20
C ALA A 22 3.02 28.42 25.84
N MET A 23 1.88 28.83 25.27
CA MET A 23 0.86 27.88 24.80
C MET A 23 1.31 27.13 23.53
N ASP A 24 2.04 27.78 22.62
CA ASP A 24 2.65 27.10 21.47
C ASP A 24 3.67 26.03 21.93
N VAL A 25 4.47 26.33 22.97
CA VAL A 25 5.37 25.36 23.62
C VAL A 25 4.59 24.24 24.31
N ALA A 26 3.51 24.53 25.03
CA ALA A 26 2.66 23.52 25.67
C ALA A 26 2.07 22.55 24.64
N ILE A 27 1.54 23.08 23.53
CA ILE A 27 1.04 22.28 22.41
C ILE A 27 2.16 21.41 21.84
N ALA A 28 3.34 21.97 21.58
CA ALA A 28 4.47 21.24 21.03
C ALA A 28 4.98 20.14 21.99
N LEU A 29 5.02 20.43 23.29
CA LEU A 29 5.39 19.46 24.31
C LEU A 29 4.41 18.28 24.32
N SER A 30 3.10 18.53 24.22
CA SER A 30 2.10 17.47 24.11
C SER A 30 2.26 16.63 22.85
N ILE A 31 2.62 17.24 21.71
CA ILE A 31 2.93 16.48 20.49
C ILE A 31 4.14 15.57 20.72
N VAL A 32 5.22 16.08 21.33
CA VAL A 32 6.42 15.30 21.63
C VAL A 32 6.10 14.17 22.61
N THR A 33 5.40 14.47 23.70
CA THR A 33 4.99 13.51 24.73
C THR A 33 4.09 12.42 24.15
N PHE A 34 3.16 12.78 23.26
CA PHE A 34 2.34 11.80 22.53
C PHE A 34 3.21 10.88 21.68
N VAL A 35 4.15 11.43 20.90
CA VAL A 35 5.04 10.65 20.04
C VAL A 35 5.93 9.72 20.86
N VAL A 36 6.50 10.20 21.97
CA VAL A 36 7.30 9.36 22.87
C VAL A 36 6.42 8.28 23.52
N GLY A 37 5.21 8.61 23.95
CA GLY A 37 4.21 7.65 24.43
C GLY A 37 3.97 6.53 23.41
N MET A 38 3.78 6.86 22.13
CA MET A 38 3.63 5.87 21.06
C MET A 38 4.87 5.00 20.86
N ILE A 39 6.08 5.61 20.86
CA ILE A 39 7.35 4.88 20.73
C ILE A 39 7.50 3.86 21.87
N THR A 40 7.14 4.26 23.10
CA THR A 40 7.16 3.36 24.26
C THR A 40 6.08 2.28 24.18
N PHE A 41 4.88 2.59 23.64
CA PHE A 41 3.82 1.62 23.44
C PHE A 41 4.18 0.55 22.41
N ALA A 42 4.96 0.93 21.39
CA ALA A 42 5.50 0.01 20.38
C ALA A 42 6.74 -0.76 20.85
N ASP A 43 7.14 -0.61 22.12
CA ASP A 43 8.33 -1.21 22.73
C ASP A 43 9.63 -0.92 21.95
N ALA A 44 9.67 0.22 21.26
CA ALA A 44 10.87 0.65 20.54
C ALA A 44 11.94 1.21 21.48
N VAL A 45 11.52 1.73 22.65
CA VAL A 45 12.39 2.15 23.76
C VAL A 45 11.76 1.68 25.07
N PRO A 46 12.50 0.96 25.93
CA PRO A 46 11.95 0.47 27.19
C PRO A 46 11.55 1.62 28.12
N LEU A 47 10.42 1.50 28.80
CA LEU A 47 10.00 2.45 29.85
C LEU A 47 10.99 2.54 31.03
N GLY A 48 11.80 1.49 31.21
CA GLY A 48 12.88 1.43 32.19
C GLY A 48 14.21 2.07 31.74
N ALA A 49 14.30 2.58 30.50
CA ALA A 49 15.52 3.21 29.99
C ALA A 49 15.96 4.37 30.90
N THR A 50 17.25 4.38 31.28
CA THR A 50 17.85 5.36 32.21
C THR A 50 19.24 5.78 31.72
N GLY A 51 19.78 6.87 32.29
CA GLY A 51 21.16 7.32 32.04
C GLY A 51 21.46 7.53 30.55
N THR A 52 22.57 6.97 30.08
CA THR A 52 23.07 7.17 28.70
C THR A 52 22.08 6.69 27.64
N GLU A 53 21.34 5.60 27.89
CA GLU A 53 20.33 5.09 26.94
C GLU A 53 19.23 6.13 26.72
N LEU A 54 18.74 6.74 27.79
CA LEU A 54 17.72 7.78 27.77
C LEU A 54 18.22 9.06 27.08
N VAL A 55 19.45 9.48 27.38
CA VAL A 55 20.09 10.64 26.74
C VAL A 55 20.24 10.43 25.25
N ASN A 56 20.71 9.26 24.82
CA ASN A 56 20.87 8.93 23.41
C ASN A 56 19.53 8.94 22.67
N PHE A 57 18.46 8.44 23.30
CA PHE A 57 17.12 8.49 22.74
C PHE A 57 16.64 9.93 22.50
N PHE A 58 16.70 10.81 23.51
CA PHE A 58 16.27 12.20 23.34
C PHE A 58 17.19 13.01 22.43
N ALA A 59 18.50 12.73 22.42
CA ALA A 59 19.44 13.33 21.48
C ALA A 59 19.12 12.95 20.03
N ALA A 60 18.75 11.70 19.77
CA ALA A 60 18.29 11.27 18.45
C ALA A 60 16.98 11.97 18.06
N LEU A 61 16.02 12.07 18.98
CA LEU A 61 14.77 12.80 18.77
C LEU A 61 15.02 14.28 18.46
N LEU A 62 15.94 14.91 19.19
CA LEU A 62 16.38 16.29 18.94
C LEU A 62 16.99 16.43 17.55
N GLY A 63 17.84 15.49 17.12
CA GLY A 63 18.40 15.47 15.77
C GLY A 63 17.33 15.44 14.68
N VAL A 64 16.27 14.64 14.87
CA VAL A 64 15.13 14.57 13.95
C VAL A 64 14.35 15.90 13.92
N VAL A 65 14.08 16.49 15.08
CA VAL A 65 13.35 17.77 15.18
C VAL A 65 14.17 18.91 14.55
N VAL A 66 15.47 18.98 14.83
CA VAL A 66 16.40 19.97 14.25
C VAL A 66 16.50 19.80 12.73
N GLY A 67 16.65 18.57 12.24
CA GLY A 67 16.69 18.29 10.80
C GLY A 67 15.40 18.70 10.10
N GLY A 68 14.25 18.31 10.65
CA GLY A 68 12.93 18.63 10.08
C GLY A 68 12.66 20.13 10.05
N THR A 69 12.84 20.81 11.18
CA THR A 69 12.66 22.27 11.27
C THR A 69 13.69 23.03 10.42
N GLY A 70 14.93 22.54 10.33
CA GLY A 70 15.99 23.10 9.51
C GLY A 70 15.70 23.04 8.01
N ILE A 71 15.23 21.90 7.51
CA ILE A 71 14.82 21.77 6.09
C ILE A 71 13.68 22.75 5.77
N VAL A 72 12.68 22.81 6.64
CA VAL A 72 11.53 23.71 6.52
C VAL A 72 11.98 25.18 6.52
N ALA A 73 12.92 25.55 7.39
CA ALA A 73 13.51 26.88 7.45
C ALA A 73 14.32 27.22 6.19
N VAL A 74 15.14 26.29 5.69
CA VAL A 74 15.91 26.47 4.44
C VAL A 74 14.97 26.66 3.26
N PHE A 75 13.90 25.87 3.16
CA PHE A 75 12.90 26.01 2.10
C PHE A 75 12.13 27.32 2.20
N SER A 76 11.83 27.80 3.41
CA SER A 76 11.24 29.11 3.60
C SER A 76 12.21 30.24 3.26
N TYR A 77 13.50 30.13 3.62
CA TYR A 77 14.54 31.12 3.31
C TYR A 77 14.80 31.21 1.81
N ALA A 78 14.88 30.07 1.14
CA ALA A 78 15.02 29.97 -0.31
C ALA A 78 13.70 30.31 -1.06
N ASN A 79 12.66 30.74 -0.34
CA ASN A 79 11.35 31.10 -0.87
C ASN A 79 10.72 29.99 -1.74
N VAL A 80 11.05 28.73 -1.44
CA VAL A 80 10.49 27.54 -2.11
C VAL A 80 9.07 27.28 -1.63
N ILE A 81 8.87 27.38 -0.31
CA ILE A 81 7.55 27.34 0.35
C ILE A 81 7.54 28.48 1.37
N PRO A 82 6.95 29.66 1.07
CA PRO A 82 6.95 30.77 2.00
C PRO A 82 6.09 30.44 3.22
N ILE A 83 6.73 30.28 4.38
CA ILE A 83 6.00 30.07 5.65
C ILE A 83 5.68 31.44 6.21
N THR A 84 4.52 31.96 5.82
CA THR A 84 3.96 33.22 6.33
C THR A 84 3.25 33.04 7.67
N SER A 85 2.83 31.80 7.98
CA SER A 85 2.14 31.47 9.22
C SER A 85 3.09 31.51 10.42
N GLN A 86 2.92 32.49 11.30
CA GLN A 86 3.64 32.57 12.57
C GLN A 86 3.38 31.35 13.47
N ARG A 87 2.23 30.69 13.33
CA ARG A 87 1.87 29.48 14.09
C ARG A 87 2.78 28.31 13.78
N VAL A 88 3.06 28.09 12.50
CA VAL A 88 3.98 27.04 12.06
C VAL A 88 5.37 27.29 12.63
N ARG A 89 5.80 28.56 12.67
CA ARG A 89 7.06 28.97 13.31
C ARG A 89 7.04 28.77 14.83
N GLY A 90 5.94 29.14 15.49
CA GLY A 90 5.75 28.98 16.94
C GLY A 90 5.80 27.51 17.38
N VAL A 91 5.05 26.63 16.71
CA VAL A 91 5.07 25.19 16.99
C VAL A 91 6.45 24.59 16.64
N ALA A 92 7.07 24.96 15.52
CA ALA A 92 8.41 24.50 15.17
C ALA A 92 9.46 24.87 16.24
N MET A 93 9.41 26.12 16.74
CA MET A 93 10.24 26.56 17.86
C MET A 93 9.88 25.82 19.15
N GLY A 94 8.59 25.61 19.43
CA GLY A 94 8.13 24.84 20.58
C GLY A 94 8.63 23.40 20.57
N LEU A 95 8.69 22.75 19.40
CA LEU A 95 9.24 21.41 19.23
C LEU A 95 10.74 21.39 19.53
N LEU A 96 11.50 22.38 19.04
CA LEU A 96 12.91 22.52 19.34
C LEU A 96 13.16 22.73 20.84
N VAL A 97 12.43 23.65 21.47
CA VAL A 97 12.53 23.92 22.91
C VAL A 97 12.19 22.68 23.72
N SER A 98 11.13 21.95 23.35
CA SER A 98 10.72 20.72 24.03
C SER A 98 11.78 19.62 23.87
N ALA A 99 12.29 19.39 22.66
CA ALA A 99 13.30 18.36 22.41
C ALA A 99 14.62 18.66 23.13
N VAL A 100 15.08 19.92 23.13
CA VAL A 100 16.27 20.35 23.89
C VAL A 100 16.02 20.18 25.39
N GLY A 101 14.87 20.64 25.89
CA GLY A 101 14.50 20.53 27.31
C GLY A 101 14.48 19.08 27.79
N LEU A 102 13.89 18.17 27.02
CA LEU A 102 13.84 16.74 27.36
C LEU A 102 15.23 16.09 27.29
N THR A 103 16.07 16.47 26.33
CA THR A 103 17.45 15.96 26.23
C THR A 103 18.28 16.39 27.43
N LEU A 104 18.16 17.66 27.84
CA LEU A 104 18.82 18.17 29.03
C LEU A 104 18.27 17.54 30.30
N ALA A 105 16.95 17.37 30.41
CA ALA A 105 16.31 16.71 31.55
C ALA A 105 16.80 15.25 31.68
N ALA A 106 16.88 14.52 30.58
CA ALA A 106 17.43 13.15 30.56
C ALA A 106 18.90 13.08 30.97
N PHE A 107 19.68 14.13 30.71
CA PHE A 107 21.08 14.21 31.13
C PHE A 107 21.23 14.54 32.61
N VAL A 108 20.38 15.42 33.14
CA VAL A 108 20.50 15.95 34.52
C VAL A 108 19.78 15.07 35.55
N LEU A 109 18.60 14.54 35.22
CA LEU A 109 17.75 13.81 36.15
C LEU A 109 18.05 12.31 36.10
N PRO A 110 18.42 11.67 37.22
CA PRO A 110 18.66 10.22 37.28
C PRO A 110 17.33 9.46 37.40
N VAL A 111 16.45 9.59 36.42
CA VAL A 111 15.11 8.99 36.41
C VAL A 111 14.92 8.10 35.19
N SER A 112 13.94 7.20 35.24
CA SER A 112 13.55 6.38 34.09
C SER A 112 12.69 7.16 33.10
N LEU A 113 12.59 6.66 31.87
CA LEU A 113 11.70 7.21 30.85
C LEU A 113 10.25 7.30 31.36
N ALA A 114 9.76 6.28 32.07
CA ALA A 114 8.44 6.30 32.71
C ALA A 114 8.29 7.49 33.66
N THR A 115 9.18 7.64 34.63
CA THR A 115 9.13 8.75 35.59
C THR A 115 9.24 10.10 34.89
N MET A 116 10.07 10.19 33.84
CA MET A 116 10.23 11.43 33.07
C MET A 116 8.94 11.81 32.33
N LEU A 117 8.23 10.85 31.73
CA LEU A 117 6.91 11.09 31.13
C LEU A 117 5.90 11.57 32.16
N GLY A 118 5.89 10.99 33.37
CA GLY A 118 5.06 11.46 34.48
C GLY A 118 5.38 12.91 34.88
N LEU A 119 6.66 13.28 34.98
CA LEU A 119 7.09 14.65 35.26
C LEU A 119 6.71 15.64 34.15
N VAL A 120 6.77 15.22 32.90
CA VAL A 120 6.35 16.05 31.76
C VAL A 120 4.84 16.29 31.79
N MET A 121 4.03 15.27 32.09
CA MET A 121 2.58 15.45 32.28
C MET A 121 2.28 16.42 33.44
N LEU A 122 3.06 16.38 34.53
CA LEU A 122 2.92 17.35 35.62
C LEU A 122 3.25 18.78 35.18
N LEU A 123 4.27 18.94 34.34
CA LEU A 123 4.61 20.23 33.73
C LEU A 123 3.48 20.73 32.84
N GLU A 124 2.90 19.87 31.99
CA GLU A 124 1.73 20.22 31.16
C GLU A 124 0.53 20.65 32.00
N ALA A 125 0.20 19.89 33.05
CA ALA A 125 -0.86 20.26 33.99
C ALA A 125 -0.59 21.64 34.62
N GLY A 126 0.64 21.89 35.08
CA GLY A 126 1.05 23.18 35.64
C GLY A 126 0.91 24.34 34.65
N LEU A 127 1.32 24.15 33.39
CA LEU A 127 1.18 25.15 32.33
C LEU A 127 -0.29 25.49 32.04
N LEU A 128 -1.19 24.52 32.07
CA LEU A 128 -2.62 24.73 31.87
C LEU A 128 -3.27 25.49 33.04
N VAL A 129 -2.94 25.13 34.28
CA VAL A 129 -3.40 25.88 35.46
C VAL A 129 -2.93 27.32 35.38
N ALA A 130 -1.64 27.53 35.08
CA ALA A 130 -1.08 28.86 34.91
C ALA A 130 -1.81 29.66 33.82
N ALA A 131 -2.09 29.04 32.66
CA ALA A 131 -2.80 29.69 31.57
C ALA A 131 -4.20 30.16 31.98
N GLY A 132 -4.98 29.27 32.62
CA GLY A 132 -6.31 29.61 33.13
C GLY A 132 -6.30 30.71 34.18
N VAL A 133 -5.35 30.66 35.12
CA VAL A 133 -5.22 31.68 36.19
C VAL A 133 -4.79 33.03 35.63
N VAL A 134 -3.80 33.06 34.71
CA VAL A 134 -3.32 34.29 34.06
C VAL A 134 -4.47 34.98 33.30
N SER A 135 -5.27 34.22 32.56
CA SER A 135 -6.47 34.73 31.89
C SER A 135 -7.53 35.23 32.88
N ARG A 136 -7.77 34.47 33.97
CA ARG A 136 -8.74 34.84 35.01
C ARG A 136 -8.39 36.14 35.73
N LEU A 137 -7.10 36.39 35.95
CA LEU A 137 -6.58 37.60 36.59
C LEU A 137 -6.57 38.82 35.64
N GLY A 138 -6.89 38.64 34.36
CA GLY A 138 -6.86 39.72 33.37
C GLY A 138 -5.46 40.21 33.03
N LEU A 139 -4.44 39.37 33.23
CA LEU A 139 -3.04 39.69 32.89
C LEU A 139 -2.77 39.60 31.38
N VAL A 140 -3.67 38.97 30.63
CA VAL A 140 -3.62 38.79 29.18
C VAL A 140 -5.02 39.02 28.61
N ASP A 141 -5.07 39.73 27.48
CA ASP A 141 -6.32 39.98 26.75
C ASP A 141 -6.87 38.67 26.17
N THR A 142 -7.92 38.16 26.81
CA THR A 142 -8.60 36.91 26.43
C THR A 142 -10.11 37.11 26.49
N ALA A 143 -10.88 36.32 25.74
CA ALA A 143 -12.34 36.44 25.64
C ALA A 143 -13.12 35.18 26.14
N PRO A 144 -12.88 34.69 27.38
CA PRO A 144 -13.57 33.50 27.89
C PRO A 144 -15.05 33.78 28.18
N SER A 145 -15.90 32.82 27.80
CA SER A 145 -17.33 32.86 28.13
C SER A 145 -17.60 32.58 29.61
N MET A 146 -18.83 32.84 30.06
CA MET A 146 -19.25 32.67 31.45
C MET A 146 -19.11 31.23 31.98
N THR A 147 -19.04 30.23 31.10
CA THR A 147 -18.89 28.82 31.43
C THR A 147 -18.22 28.08 30.27
N ALA A 148 -17.56 26.94 30.53
CA ALA A 148 -17.08 26.05 29.47
C ALA A 148 -18.22 25.27 28.76
N GLY A 149 -19.43 25.26 29.36
CA GLY A 149 -20.63 24.68 28.81
C GLY A 149 -20.95 23.26 29.30
N LEU A 150 -22.22 22.88 29.20
CA LEU A 150 -22.74 21.61 29.71
C LEU A 150 -22.07 20.39 29.07
N LEU A 151 -21.80 20.43 27.75
CA LEU A 151 -21.16 19.31 27.05
C LEU A 151 -19.75 19.02 27.58
N ALA A 152 -18.95 20.06 27.82
CA ALA A 152 -17.64 19.90 28.44
C ALA A 152 -17.77 19.34 29.87
N GLY A 153 -18.76 19.82 30.64
CA GLY A 153 -19.05 19.30 31.97
C GLY A 153 -19.49 17.83 32.00
N VAL A 154 -20.30 17.39 31.04
CA VAL A 154 -20.69 15.97 30.93
C VAL A 154 -19.47 15.11 30.62
N VAL A 155 -18.62 15.53 29.68
CA VAL A 155 -17.40 14.78 29.32
C VAL A 155 -16.44 14.69 30.51
N PHE A 156 -16.13 15.82 31.15
CA PHE A 156 -15.28 15.81 32.34
C PHE A 156 -15.90 15.07 33.51
N GLY A 157 -17.23 15.10 33.63
CA GLY A 157 -17.94 14.33 34.64
C GLY A 157 -17.89 12.82 34.40
N ILE A 158 -17.98 12.36 33.14
CA ILE A 158 -17.79 10.94 32.81
C ILE A 158 -16.36 10.51 33.14
N ILE A 159 -15.35 11.31 32.75
CA ILE A 159 -13.94 11.01 33.05
C ILE A 159 -13.71 11.00 34.56
N GLY A 160 -14.22 12.02 35.26
CA GLY A 160 -14.16 12.11 36.72
C GLY A 160 -14.83 10.92 37.40
N ALA A 161 -15.95 10.42 36.86
CA ALA A 161 -16.62 9.25 37.37
C ALA A 161 -15.79 7.96 37.19
N LEU A 162 -15.17 7.78 36.03
CA LEU A 162 -14.27 6.65 35.80
C LEU A 162 -13.06 6.69 36.74
N VAL A 163 -12.43 7.86 36.86
CA VAL A 163 -11.31 8.08 37.78
C VAL A 163 -11.73 7.82 39.23
N GLY A 164 -12.90 8.32 39.65
CA GLY A 164 -13.43 8.14 40.99
C GLY A 164 -13.78 6.69 41.31
N ALA A 165 -14.33 5.96 40.34
CA ALA A 165 -14.57 4.53 40.47
C ALA A 165 -13.27 3.76 40.74
N VAL A 166 -12.22 4.06 39.98
CA VAL A 166 -10.92 3.39 40.11
C VAL A 166 -10.22 3.77 41.42
N ILE A 167 -10.18 5.05 41.78
CA ILE A 167 -9.52 5.51 43.01
C ILE A 167 -10.22 4.91 44.23
N VAL A 168 -11.54 5.04 44.32
CA VAL A 168 -12.26 4.58 45.51
C VAL A 168 -12.32 3.05 45.55
N GLY A 169 -12.47 2.39 44.40
CA GLY A 169 -12.46 0.92 44.31
C GLY A 169 -11.09 0.28 44.57
N SER A 170 -10.01 1.06 44.61
CA SER A 170 -8.65 0.57 44.94
C SER A 170 -8.23 0.83 46.39
N LEU A 171 -9.05 1.51 47.20
CA LEU A 171 -8.78 1.75 48.61
C LEU A 171 -9.20 0.55 49.48
N PRO A 172 -8.26 -0.17 50.12
CA PRO A 172 -8.58 -1.35 50.91
C PRO A 172 -9.44 -1.02 52.13
N GLY A 173 -10.51 -1.81 52.36
CA GLY A 173 -11.36 -1.72 53.55
C GLY A 173 -12.54 -0.75 53.46
N LEU A 174 -12.69 0.02 52.36
CA LEU A 174 -13.83 0.93 52.21
C LEU A 174 -15.15 0.18 51.94
N ASP A 175 -15.12 -0.97 51.27
CA ASP A 175 -16.31 -1.79 51.00
C ASP A 175 -16.99 -2.32 52.28
N ALA A 176 -16.26 -2.34 53.41
CA ALA A 176 -16.80 -2.69 54.73
C ALA A 176 -17.46 -1.50 55.46
N ALA A 177 -17.27 -0.27 55.00
CA ALA A 177 -17.75 0.95 55.68
C ALA A 177 -19.23 1.25 55.39
N VAL A 178 -19.77 0.82 54.24
CA VAL A 178 -21.18 1.00 53.87
C VAL A 178 -21.75 -0.32 53.34
N PRO A 179 -22.42 -1.13 54.17
CA PRO A 179 -22.98 -2.41 53.74
C PRO A 179 -23.97 -2.25 52.59
N GLY A 180 -23.75 -2.99 51.50
CA GLY A 180 -24.68 -3.07 50.36
C GLY A 180 -24.55 -1.96 49.30
N VAL A 181 -23.66 -0.98 49.48
CA VAL A 181 -23.36 0.03 48.45
C VAL A 181 -21.96 -0.23 47.89
N PRO A 182 -21.80 -0.49 46.59
CA PRO A 182 -20.47 -0.57 45.99
C PRO A 182 -19.77 0.79 46.15
N VAL A 183 -18.73 0.85 46.99
CA VAL A 183 -18.16 2.13 47.41
C VAL A 183 -17.43 2.84 46.27
N TRP A 184 -16.94 2.09 45.28
CA TRP A 184 -16.48 2.63 44.00
C TRP A 184 -17.54 3.49 43.28
N LEU A 185 -18.83 3.18 43.41
CA LEU A 185 -19.91 3.97 42.80
C LEU A 185 -20.04 5.34 43.46
N LEU A 186 -19.82 5.43 44.78
CA LEU A 186 -19.79 6.71 45.50
C LEU A 186 -18.62 7.57 45.00
N GLY A 187 -17.44 6.97 44.82
CA GLY A 187 -16.29 7.63 44.19
C GLY A 187 -16.60 8.15 42.80
N ALA A 188 -17.26 7.32 41.99
CA ALA A 188 -17.67 7.69 40.64
C ALA A 188 -18.64 8.88 40.63
N ILE A 189 -19.64 8.89 41.52
CA ILE A 189 -20.60 9.99 41.61
C ILE A 189 -19.92 11.27 42.11
N VAL A 190 -19.13 11.20 43.19
CA VAL A 190 -18.51 12.37 43.81
C VAL A 190 -17.52 13.04 42.86
N LEU A 191 -16.59 12.27 42.29
CA LEU A 191 -15.64 12.85 41.33
C LEU A 191 -16.31 13.20 40.01
N GLY A 192 -17.30 12.42 39.54
CA GLY A 192 -18.02 12.77 38.31
C GLY A 192 -18.80 14.08 38.43
N VAL A 193 -19.54 14.27 39.51
CA VAL A 193 -20.22 15.55 39.79
C VAL A 193 -19.19 16.65 40.04
N GLY A 194 -18.11 16.38 40.77
CA GLY A 194 -17.04 17.34 41.07
C GLY A 194 -16.37 17.89 39.81
N PHE A 195 -15.89 17.02 38.93
CA PHE A 195 -15.27 17.43 37.66
C PHE A 195 -16.26 18.10 36.71
N GLY A 196 -17.51 17.64 36.66
CA GLY A 196 -18.56 18.29 35.88
C GLY A 196 -18.88 19.70 36.40
N ALA A 197 -19.00 19.87 37.71
CA ALA A 197 -19.22 21.17 38.35
C ALA A 197 -18.01 22.11 38.16
N LEU A 198 -16.79 21.59 38.27
CA LEU A 198 -15.55 22.35 38.04
C LEU A 198 -15.47 22.88 36.60
N ALA A 199 -16.07 22.17 35.64
CA ALA A 199 -16.12 22.61 34.25
C ALA A 199 -17.25 23.61 33.97
N ILE A 200 -18.41 23.45 34.62
CA ILE A 200 -19.63 24.23 34.33
C ILE A 200 -19.69 25.53 35.13
N VAL A 201 -19.37 25.48 36.43
CA VAL A 201 -19.64 26.58 37.37
C VAL A 201 -18.65 27.74 37.23
N PRO A 202 -17.32 27.52 37.12
CA PRO A 202 -16.37 28.59 36.90
C PRO A 202 -16.46 29.19 35.49
N ARG A 203 -15.92 30.41 35.34
CA ARG A 203 -15.69 31.02 34.02
C ARG A 203 -14.83 30.11 33.15
N GLU A 204 -15.01 30.15 31.83
CA GLU A 204 -14.41 29.20 30.88
C GLU A 204 -12.88 29.09 30.97
N ASP A 205 -12.21 30.18 31.33
CA ASP A 205 -10.76 30.22 31.59
C ASP A 205 -10.33 29.16 32.62
N LEU A 206 -11.03 29.05 33.74
CA LEU A 206 -10.81 28.02 34.76
C LEU A 206 -11.58 26.72 34.47
N GLY A 207 -12.80 26.83 33.97
CA GLY A 207 -13.69 25.69 33.71
C GLY A 207 -13.21 24.77 32.59
N SER A 208 -12.34 25.25 31.69
CA SER A 208 -11.75 24.43 30.64
C SER A 208 -10.35 23.92 30.99
N THR A 209 -9.60 24.63 31.84
CA THR A 209 -8.19 24.34 32.14
C THR A 209 -8.00 23.51 33.40
N LEU A 210 -8.71 23.82 34.50
CA LEU A 210 -8.56 23.12 35.77
C LEU A 210 -8.99 21.65 35.72
N PRO A 211 -10.14 21.27 35.12
CA PRO A 211 -10.53 19.87 35.06
C PRO A 211 -9.52 19.05 34.26
N ALA A 212 -9.05 19.57 33.12
CA ALA A 212 -8.03 18.95 32.29
C ALA A 212 -6.72 18.78 33.07
N ALA A 213 -6.23 19.86 33.69
CA ALA A 213 -4.99 19.86 34.44
C ALA A 213 -5.01 18.91 35.64
N LEU A 214 -6.13 18.80 36.36
CA LEU A 214 -6.27 17.85 37.47
C LEU A 214 -6.21 16.40 37.00
N ILE A 215 -6.85 16.07 35.87
CA ILE A 215 -6.77 14.73 35.28
C ILE A 215 -5.34 14.43 34.83
N ILE A 216 -4.73 15.32 34.06
CA ILE A 216 -3.35 15.14 33.56
C ILE A 216 -2.36 15.05 34.72
N GLY A 217 -2.52 15.91 35.72
CA GLY A 217 -1.72 15.91 36.94
C GLY A 217 -1.87 14.62 37.74
N LEU A 218 -3.09 14.09 37.90
CA LEU A 218 -3.30 12.82 38.57
C LEU A 218 -2.59 11.66 37.84
N LEU A 219 -2.74 11.58 36.51
CA LEU A 219 -2.05 10.58 35.70
C LEU A 219 -0.52 10.74 35.82
N GLY A 220 -0.03 11.99 35.73
CA GLY A 220 1.38 12.34 35.85
C GLY A 220 1.98 11.98 37.21
N VAL A 221 1.29 12.30 38.32
CA VAL A 221 1.71 11.90 39.68
C VAL A 221 1.76 10.38 39.80
N THR A 222 0.75 9.68 39.31
CA THR A 222 0.65 8.21 39.39
C THR A 222 1.84 7.53 38.70
N ILE A 223 2.28 8.07 37.56
CA ILE A 223 3.45 7.58 36.82
C ILE A 223 4.76 8.04 37.49
N ALA A 224 4.89 9.32 37.83
CA ALA A 224 6.11 9.91 38.39
C ALA A 224 6.50 9.32 39.75
N THR A 225 5.49 8.97 40.57
CA THR A 225 5.68 8.31 41.88
C THR A 225 5.78 6.78 41.79
N ALA A 226 5.73 6.22 40.58
CA ALA A 226 5.75 4.79 40.30
C ALA A 226 4.63 3.97 40.98
N VAL A 227 3.51 4.61 41.34
CA VAL A 227 2.27 3.90 41.74
C VAL A 227 1.82 2.97 40.62
N ILE A 228 1.89 3.45 39.37
CA ILE A 228 1.91 2.63 38.17
C ILE A 228 3.29 2.79 37.54
N GLY A 229 4.23 1.97 37.98
CA GLY A 229 5.61 1.92 37.48
C GLY A 229 5.85 0.82 36.44
N VAL A 230 7.09 0.71 35.95
CA VAL A 230 7.49 -0.28 34.92
C VAL A 230 7.16 -1.73 35.32
N GLY A 231 7.32 -2.07 36.60
CA GLY A 231 7.00 -3.40 37.13
C GLY A 231 5.55 -3.59 37.59
N TRP A 232 4.69 -2.58 37.45
CA TRP A 232 3.30 -2.67 37.89
C TRP A 232 2.54 -3.70 37.04
N GLN A 233 1.75 -4.55 37.70
CA GLN A 233 0.87 -5.51 37.05
C GLN A 233 -0.45 -5.58 37.80
N TRP A 234 -1.55 -5.68 37.06
CA TRP A 234 -2.88 -5.89 37.60
C TRP A 234 -3.56 -7.02 36.83
N THR A 235 -3.83 -8.14 37.50
CA THR A 235 -4.45 -9.35 36.93
C THR A 235 -5.83 -9.57 37.56
N PRO A 236 -6.87 -8.88 37.07
CA PRO A 236 -8.22 -9.04 37.61
C PRO A 236 -8.74 -10.47 37.41
N GLU A 237 -9.30 -11.07 38.47
CA GLU A 237 -9.77 -12.47 38.49
C GLU A 237 -10.87 -12.78 37.46
N ASN A 238 -11.63 -11.74 37.06
CA ASN A 238 -12.74 -11.85 36.12
C ASN A 238 -12.37 -11.58 34.66
N LEU A 239 -11.09 -11.33 34.36
CA LEU A 239 -10.61 -11.08 33.00
C LEU A 239 -9.50 -12.07 32.66
N SER A 240 -9.56 -12.65 31.47
CA SER A 240 -8.51 -13.50 30.92
C SER A 240 -7.34 -12.64 30.42
N GLY A 241 -6.62 -11.99 31.33
CA GLY A 241 -5.47 -11.14 31.01
C GLY A 241 -5.10 -10.17 32.12
N GLY A 242 -3.81 -9.80 32.19
CA GLY A 242 -3.30 -8.77 33.09
C GLY A 242 -2.93 -7.49 32.36
N PHE A 243 -3.12 -6.36 33.02
CA PHE A 243 -2.57 -5.07 32.61
C PHE A 243 -1.18 -4.90 33.19
N THR A 244 -0.26 -4.29 32.45
CA THR A 244 1.12 -4.05 32.90
C THR A 244 1.46 -2.58 32.78
N GLY A 245 2.46 -2.12 33.53
CA GLY A 245 2.98 -0.76 33.40
C GLY A 245 3.40 -0.45 31.96
N GLY A 246 3.93 -1.46 31.25
CA GLY A 246 4.27 -1.42 29.83
C GLY A 246 3.13 -0.98 28.91
N SER A 247 1.89 -1.36 29.20
CA SER A 247 0.72 -0.99 28.38
C SER A 247 -0.05 0.21 28.94
N VAL A 248 -0.17 0.33 30.26
CA VAL A 248 -0.98 1.37 30.90
C VAL A 248 -0.31 2.75 30.87
N ILE A 249 1.01 2.82 31.15
CA ILE A 249 1.73 4.10 31.18
C ILE A 249 1.64 4.82 29.83
N PRO A 250 1.92 4.17 28.68
CA PRO A 250 1.79 4.84 27.39
C PRO A 250 0.35 5.27 27.10
N VAL A 251 -0.67 4.46 27.43
CA VAL A 251 -2.08 4.84 27.24
C VAL A 251 -2.43 6.11 28.03
N PHE A 252 -1.94 6.24 29.26
CA PHE A 252 -2.13 7.44 30.08
C PHE A 252 -1.45 8.67 29.46
N VAL A 253 -0.23 8.49 28.95
CA VAL A 253 0.55 9.54 28.29
C VAL A 253 -0.13 10.00 26.99
N LEU A 254 -0.65 9.07 26.18
CA LEU A 254 -1.38 9.38 24.95
C LEU A 254 -2.68 10.13 25.22
N PHE A 255 -3.46 9.67 26.21
CA PHE A 255 -4.69 10.33 26.60
C PHE A 255 -4.42 11.72 27.21
N GLY A 256 -3.45 11.81 28.11
CA GLY A 256 -3.08 13.06 28.79
C GLY A 256 -2.56 14.12 27.82
N SER A 257 -1.71 13.75 26.86
CA SER A 257 -1.20 14.67 25.84
C SER A 257 -2.28 15.18 24.88
N LEU A 258 -3.25 14.33 24.49
CA LEU A 258 -4.40 14.79 23.71
C LEU A 258 -5.28 15.77 24.49
N LEU A 259 -5.54 15.49 25.77
CA LEU A 259 -6.31 16.37 26.65
C LEU A 259 -5.56 17.69 26.91
N ALA A 260 -4.24 17.63 27.11
CA ALA A 260 -3.39 18.79 27.33
C ALA A 260 -3.37 19.71 26.11
N SER A 261 -3.14 19.13 24.93
CA SER A 261 -3.09 19.85 23.67
C SER A 261 -4.44 20.49 23.31
N TRP A 262 -5.57 19.83 23.61
CA TRP A 262 -6.91 20.40 23.46
C TRP A 262 -7.09 21.67 24.30
N SER A 263 -6.75 21.58 25.59
CA SER A 263 -6.90 22.70 26.52
C SER A 263 -5.95 23.84 26.17
N ALA A 264 -4.69 23.53 25.85
CA ALA A 264 -3.70 24.53 25.44
C ALA A 264 -4.09 25.23 24.14
N ALA A 265 -4.64 24.50 23.17
CA ALA A 265 -5.15 25.07 21.92
C ALA A 265 -6.32 26.05 22.17
N LYS A 266 -7.22 25.74 23.11
CA LYS A 266 -8.28 26.69 23.51
C LYS A 266 -7.72 27.96 24.14
N CYS A 267 -6.77 27.80 25.08
CA CYS A 267 -6.07 28.92 25.73
C CYS A 267 -5.38 29.82 24.71
N ARG A 268 -4.74 29.19 23.71
CA ARG A 268 -4.00 29.85 22.62
C ARG A 268 -4.89 30.64 21.65
N ALA A 269 -6.19 30.33 21.61
CA ALA A 269 -7.18 30.95 20.74
C ALA A 269 -8.18 31.81 21.52
N ASP A 270 -7.72 32.38 22.64
CA ASP A 270 -8.41 33.38 23.46
C ASP A 270 -9.72 32.92 24.12
N PHE A 271 -9.96 31.62 24.23
CA PHE A 271 -11.22 31.03 24.73
C PHE A 271 -12.46 31.45 23.90
N GLY A 272 -13.66 31.30 24.46
CA GLY A 272 -14.92 31.64 23.80
C GLY A 272 -15.29 30.68 22.67
N ALA A 273 -16.22 31.12 21.79
CA ALA A 273 -16.66 30.31 20.65
C ALA A 273 -15.49 29.98 19.69
N ARG A 274 -14.61 30.96 19.46
CA ARG A 274 -13.40 30.83 18.63
C ARG A 274 -12.45 29.79 19.22
N GLY A 275 -12.15 29.88 20.52
CA GLY A 275 -11.31 28.93 21.22
C GLY A 275 -11.88 27.51 21.21
N ARG A 276 -13.18 27.33 21.48
CA ARG A 276 -13.83 26.00 21.45
C ARG A 276 -13.78 25.35 20.07
N GLN A 277 -14.07 26.11 19.03
CA GLN A 277 -13.98 25.65 17.66
C GLN A 277 -12.54 25.28 17.30
N TYR A 278 -11.58 26.15 17.62
CA TYR A 278 -10.17 25.90 17.35
C TYR A 278 -9.64 24.68 18.09
N GLY A 279 -9.90 24.55 19.39
CA GLY A 279 -9.48 23.38 20.16
C GLY A 279 -10.05 22.07 19.61
N ALA A 280 -11.32 22.06 19.19
CA ALA A 280 -11.93 20.90 18.54
C ALA A 280 -11.25 20.56 17.21
N PHE A 281 -11.08 21.53 16.31
CA PHE A 281 -10.40 21.30 15.03
C PHE A 281 -8.93 20.91 15.22
N PHE A 282 -8.25 21.51 16.17
CA PHE A 282 -6.85 21.21 16.47
C PHE A 282 -6.72 19.76 16.91
N VAL A 283 -7.52 19.27 17.85
CA VAL A 283 -7.46 17.86 18.28
C VAL A 283 -7.86 16.90 17.18
N ILE A 284 -8.88 17.22 16.38
CA ILE A 284 -9.29 16.35 15.26
C ILE A 284 -8.15 16.23 14.24
N ASN A 285 -7.56 17.36 13.83
CA ASN A 285 -6.47 17.38 12.87
C ASN A 285 -5.18 16.80 13.45
N LEU A 286 -4.90 17.07 14.73
CA LEU A 286 -3.75 16.52 15.44
C LEU A 286 -3.90 15.00 15.57
N ASN A 287 -5.06 14.49 16.00
CA ASN A 287 -5.32 13.07 16.06
C ASN A 287 -5.20 12.41 14.67
N ALA A 288 -5.75 13.03 13.62
CA ALA A 288 -5.60 12.55 12.24
C ALA A 288 -4.13 12.52 11.81
N PHE A 289 -3.37 13.58 12.08
CA PHE A 289 -1.95 13.66 11.80
C PHE A 289 -1.16 12.61 12.57
N LEU A 290 -1.44 12.44 13.87
CA LEU A 290 -0.81 11.46 14.73
C LEU A 290 -1.12 10.03 14.28
N MET A 291 -2.36 9.74 13.87
CA MET A 291 -2.71 8.45 13.27
C MET A 291 -1.86 8.16 12.03
N VAL A 292 -1.73 9.13 11.11
CA VAL A 292 -0.89 8.96 9.91
C VAL A 292 0.59 8.82 10.28
N ALA A 293 1.09 9.62 11.22
CA ALA A 293 2.47 9.55 11.70
C ALA A 293 2.77 8.20 12.36
N ILE A 294 1.84 7.66 13.15
CA ILE A 294 1.93 6.32 13.74
C ILE A 294 1.95 5.27 12.65
N MET A 295 1.02 5.33 11.68
CA MET A 295 1.00 4.38 10.58
C MET A 295 2.35 4.40 9.83
N ALA A 296 2.87 5.58 9.53
CA ALA A 296 4.19 5.74 8.92
C ALA A 296 5.32 5.17 9.80
N ALA A 297 5.29 5.44 11.11
CA ALA A 297 6.28 4.93 12.06
C ALA A 297 6.23 3.40 12.16
N ILE A 298 5.05 2.78 12.16
CA ILE A 298 4.89 1.32 12.12
C ILE A 298 5.46 0.76 10.83
N VAL A 299 5.16 1.37 9.67
CA VAL A 299 5.76 0.95 8.39
C VAL A 299 7.28 1.02 8.44
N VAL A 300 7.85 2.12 8.94
CA VAL A 300 9.30 2.29 9.09
C VAL A 300 9.86 1.25 10.06
N PHE A 301 9.23 1.04 11.21
CA PHE A 301 9.66 0.07 12.22
C PHE A 301 9.69 -1.35 11.67
N VAL A 302 8.60 -1.80 11.04
CA VAL A 302 8.50 -3.11 10.39
C VAL A 302 9.55 -3.25 9.29
N THR A 303 9.79 -2.20 8.52
CA THR A 303 10.84 -2.18 7.49
C THR A 303 12.23 -2.34 8.11
N VAL A 304 12.57 -1.54 9.12
CA VAL A 304 13.89 -1.58 9.77
C VAL A 304 14.14 -2.94 10.43
N LYS A 305 13.14 -3.51 11.10
CA LYS A 305 13.26 -4.82 11.76
C LYS A 305 13.23 -5.99 10.79
N GLY A 306 12.51 -5.86 9.67
CA GLY A 306 12.28 -6.95 8.71
C GLY A 306 13.29 -7.02 7.57
N VAL A 307 13.79 -5.90 7.06
CA VAL A 307 14.61 -5.84 5.82
C VAL A 307 15.88 -6.70 5.91
N GLY A 308 16.56 -6.71 7.06
CA GLY A 308 17.78 -7.48 7.24
C GLY A 308 17.58 -8.97 6.97
N TRP A 309 16.60 -9.60 7.63
CA TRP A 309 16.31 -11.01 7.36
C TRP A 309 15.64 -11.21 6.00
N ALA A 310 14.78 -10.26 5.58
CA ALA A 310 14.06 -10.35 4.32
C ALA A 310 14.98 -10.48 3.08
N PHE A 311 16.16 -9.85 3.10
CA PHE A 311 17.11 -9.86 1.99
C PHE A 311 18.33 -10.76 2.23
N HIS A 312 18.24 -11.72 3.17
CA HIS A 312 19.35 -12.66 3.39
C HIS A 312 19.68 -13.41 2.11
N ASP A 313 20.97 -13.46 1.79
CA ASP A 313 21.56 -14.10 0.60
C ASP A 313 20.87 -13.70 -0.72
N PHE A 314 20.36 -12.46 -0.76
CA PHE A 314 19.79 -11.88 -1.96
C PHE A 314 20.88 -11.66 -3.02
N SER A 315 20.68 -12.22 -4.20
CA SER A 315 21.54 -12.05 -5.36
C SER A 315 20.70 -11.83 -6.62
N ILE A 316 21.12 -10.91 -7.48
CA ILE A 316 20.47 -10.69 -8.77
C ILE A 316 21.52 -10.34 -9.83
N GLY A 317 21.36 -10.85 -11.06
CA GLY A 317 22.19 -10.42 -12.18
C GLY A 317 21.94 -8.96 -12.56
N ALA A 318 22.99 -8.23 -12.90
CA ALA A 318 22.90 -6.83 -13.34
C ALA A 318 22.01 -6.68 -14.57
N LEU A 319 22.01 -7.64 -15.50
CA LEU A 319 21.12 -7.65 -16.66
C LEU A 319 19.65 -7.83 -16.25
N SER A 320 19.36 -8.76 -15.34
CA SER A 320 18.02 -8.93 -14.76
C SER A 320 17.52 -7.64 -14.11
N LEU A 321 18.37 -6.95 -13.36
CA LEU A 321 17.99 -5.71 -12.70
C LEU A 321 17.77 -4.55 -13.71
N LEU A 322 18.53 -4.49 -14.81
CA LEU A 322 18.26 -3.57 -15.93
C LEU A 322 16.90 -3.82 -16.59
N VAL A 323 16.51 -5.09 -16.80
CA VAL A 323 15.20 -5.45 -17.35
C VAL A 323 14.08 -4.97 -16.43
N VAL A 324 14.22 -5.14 -15.11
CA VAL A 324 13.25 -4.64 -14.11
C VAL A 324 13.23 -3.10 -14.04
N LEU A 325 14.37 -2.45 -14.26
CA LEU A 325 14.51 -0.99 -14.22
C LEU A 325 13.95 -0.28 -15.47
N THR A 326 13.78 -0.99 -16.58
CA THR A 326 13.35 -0.40 -17.86
C THR A 326 11.97 0.29 -17.80
N PRO A 327 10.90 -0.32 -17.23
CA PRO A 327 9.63 0.38 -17.00
C PRO A 327 9.76 1.65 -16.17
N ILE A 328 10.58 1.61 -15.10
CA ILE A 328 10.80 2.75 -14.21
C ILE A 328 11.49 3.88 -14.97
N LEU A 329 12.50 3.58 -15.79
CA LEU A 329 13.21 4.55 -16.62
C LEU A 329 12.27 5.23 -17.63
N VAL A 330 11.36 4.49 -18.24
CA VAL A 330 10.34 5.05 -19.15
C VAL A 330 9.39 5.99 -18.40
N LEU A 331 8.95 5.61 -17.20
CA LEU A 331 8.06 6.44 -16.38
C LEU A 331 8.74 7.72 -15.87
N THR A 332 9.98 7.63 -15.37
CA THR A 332 10.73 8.81 -14.89
C THR A 332 11.10 9.73 -16.04
N ALA A 333 11.44 9.19 -17.22
CA ALA A 333 11.68 9.99 -18.42
C ALA A 333 10.44 10.77 -18.86
N GLN A 334 9.25 10.22 -18.65
CA GLN A 334 8.00 10.92 -18.94
C GLN A 334 7.62 11.95 -17.89
N HIS A 335 7.81 11.62 -16.61
CA HIS A 335 7.64 12.57 -15.53
C HIS A 335 8.54 13.80 -15.74
N ALA A 336 9.80 13.58 -16.12
CA ALA A 336 10.73 14.64 -16.48
C ALA A 336 10.26 15.50 -17.67
N ARG A 337 9.47 14.95 -18.59
CA ARG A 337 8.94 15.64 -19.79
C ARG A 337 7.58 16.31 -19.59
N ALA A 338 6.83 16.00 -18.53
CA ALA A 338 5.51 16.57 -18.28
C ALA A 338 5.58 18.10 -18.07
N PRO A 339 4.58 18.90 -18.51
CA PRO A 339 4.59 20.35 -18.27
C PRO A 339 4.70 20.66 -16.77
N ALA A 340 5.46 21.71 -16.43
CA ALA A 340 5.50 22.18 -15.05
C ALA A 340 4.10 22.70 -14.68
N GLY A 341 3.53 22.20 -13.59
CA GLY A 341 2.23 22.68 -13.08
C GLY A 341 2.25 24.16 -12.71
N THR A 342 1.13 24.67 -12.16
CA THR A 342 0.88 26.09 -11.85
C THR A 342 1.96 26.79 -11.02
N ASP A 343 1.92 28.12 -11.01
CA ASP A 343 2.97 29.04 -10.53
C ASP A 343 3.23 29.06 -9.01
N GLU A 344 2.59 28.18 -8.23
CA GLU A 344 2.71 28.17 -6.78
C GLU A 344 4.09 27.75 -6.26
N TRP A 345 4.91 27.08 -7.09
CA TRP A 345 6.27 26.63 -6.72
C TRP A 345 7.37 27.35 -7.52
N HIS A 346 8.52 27.57 -6.88
CA HIS A 346 9.69 28.14 -7.54
C HIS A 346 10.17 27.25 -8.72
N SER A 347 10.55 27.87 -9.85
CA SER A 347 10.85 27.17 -11.12
C SER A 347 12.02 26.20 -11.00
N ALA A 348 13.06 26.55 -10.23
CA ALA A 348 14.22 25.69 -9.99
C ALA A 348 13.84 24.42 -9.20
N ALA A 349 13.02 24.54 -8.15
CA ALA A 349 12.54 23.39 -7.38
C ALA A 349 11.68 22.46 -8.24
N ARG A 350 10.78 23.03 -9.06
CA ARG A 350 9.97 22.26 -10.02
C ARG A 350 10.84 21.47 -11.00
N GLN A 351 11.91 22.07 -11.53
CA GLN A 351 12.82 21.38 -12.44
C GLN A 351 13.64 20.29 -11.72
N PHE A 352 14.14 20.58 -10.52
CA PHE A 352 14.88 19.62 -9.70
C PHE A 352 14.04 18.35 -9.44
N PHE A 353 12.85 18.49 -8.87
CA PHE A 353 11.99 17.33 -8.56
C PHE A 353 11.53 16.55 -9.80
N ARG A 354 11.49 17.19 -10.98
CA ARG A 354 11.17 16.52 -12.25
C ARG A 354 12.31 15.67 -12.79
N VAL A 355 13.54 16.15 -12.68
CA VAL A 355 14.71 15.50 -13.30
C VAL A 355 15.40 14.52 -12.35
N VAL A 356 15.35 14.77 -11.04
CA VAL A 356 16.01 13.93 -10.02
C VAL A 356 15.64 12.44 -10.16
N PRO A 357 14.36 12.04 -10.31
CA PRO A 357 14.03 10.62 -10.48
C PRO A 357 14.67 9.99 -11.72
N LEU A 358 14.72 10.74 -12.83
CA LEU A 358 15.35 10.26 -14.07
C LEU A 358 16.87 10.15 -13.90
N ALA A 359 17.51 11.14 -13.27
CA ALA A 359 18.94 11.12 -13.01
C ALA A 359 19.33 9.97 -12.08
N ALA A 360 18.58 9.74 -11.01
CA ALA A 360 18.80 8.63 -10.08
C ALA A 360 18.68 7.27 -10.79
N VAL A 361 17.60 7.03 -11.52
CA VAL A 361 17.38 5.78 -12.25
C VAL A 361 18.41 5.59 -13.36
N GLY A 362 18.78 6.67 -14.07
CA GLY A 362 19.83 6.65 -15.08
C GLY A 362 21.21 6.34 -14.51
N SER A 363 21.55 6.90 -13.34
CA SER A 363 22.81 6.60 -12.65
C SER A 363 22.90 5.14 -12.19
N LEU A 364 21.79 4.59 -11.69
CA LEU A 364 21.69 3.17 -11.34
C LEU A 364 21.85 2.28 -12.58
N ALA A 365 21.19 2.62 -13.69
CA ALA A 365 21.38 1.89 -14.95
C ALA A 365 22.84 1.90 -15.43
N ALA A 366 23.53 3.04 -15.33
CA ALA A 366 24.94 3.16 -15.68
C ALA A 366 25.83 2.31 -14.77
N LEU A 367 25.56 2.26 -13.47
CA LEU A 367 26.27 1.40 -12.52
C LEU A 367 26.11 -0.09 -12.89
N LEU A 368 24.90 -0.54 -13.22
CA LEU A 368 24.64 -1.93 -13.61
C LEU A 368 25.30 -2.31 -14.93
N LEU A 369 25.30 -1.40 -15.91
CA LEU A 369 26.06 -1.59 -17.14
C LEU A 369 27.57 -1.67 -16.85
N GLY A 370 28.07 -0.84 -15.92
CA GLY A 370 29.44 -0.93 -15.43
C GLY A 370 29.76 -2.32 -14.89
N ILE A 371 28.93 -2.88 -14.02
CA ILE A 371 29.07 -4.24 -13.47
C ILE A 371 29.14 -5.31 -14.57
N ILE A 372 28.28 -5.21 -15.60
CA ILE A 372 28.29 -6.14 -16.74
C ILE A 372 29.60 -6.03 -17.53
N VAL A 373 30.06 -4.80 -17.80
CA VAL A 373 31.26 -4.54 -18.61
C VAL A 373 32.54 -4.92 -17.87
N THR A 374 32.62 -4.65 -16.57
CA THR A 374 33.81 -4.97 -15.75
C THR A 374 33.86 -6.42 -15.32
N GLY A 375 32.72 -7.13 -15.30
CA GLY A 375 32.63 -8.50 -14.80
C GLY A 375 32.79 -8.60 -13.28
N THR A 376 32.64 -7.51 -12.53
CA THR A 376 32.86 -7.47 -11.07
C THR A 376 31.54 -7.55 -10.31
N THR A 377 31.43 -8.44 -9.32
CA THR A 377 30.26 -8.48 -8.43
C THR A 377 30.29 -7.29 -7.46
N PHE A 378 29.15 -6.60 -7.34
CA PHE A 378 28.93 -5.57 -6.32
C PHE A 378 28.27 -6.19 -5.09
N GLU A 379 28.86 -6.02 -3.91
CA GLU A 379 28.38 -6.64 -2.67
C GLU A 379 28.27 -5.62 -1.53
N ILE A 380 27.17 -5.69 -0.77
CA ILE A 380 26.97 -4.94 0.48
C ILE A 380 26.84 -5.97 1.62
N PRO A 381 27.90 -6.21 2.41
CA PRO A 381 27.86 -7.15 3.52
C PRO A 381 27.10 -6.57 4.72
N TYR A 382 26.35 -7.42 5.42
CA TYR A 382 25.65 -7.08 6.67
C TYR A 382 25.36 -8.34 7.48
N GLN A 383 24.90 -8.16 8.73
CA GLN A 383 24.56 -9.25 9.63
C GLN A 383 23.08 -9.29 9.96
N TYR A 384 22.55 -10.49 10.22
CA TYR A 384 21.19 -10.69 10.68
C TYR A 384 21.11 -11.75 11.78
N ALA A 385 20.08 -11.65 12.62
CA ALA A 385 19.91 -12.49 13.79
C ALA A 385 18.95 -13.66 13.51
N ILE A 386 19.37 -14.88 13.85
CA ILE A 386 18.51 -16.07 13.94
C ILE A 386 18.44 -16.58 15.37
N LEU A 387 17.43 -17.40 15.66
CA LEU A 387 17.24 -18.02 16.96
C LEU A 387 17.54 -19.52 16.82
N VAL A 388 18.59 -19.97 17.49
CA VAL A 388 19.03 -21.38 17.53
C VAL A 388 19.08 -21.81 18.99
N ASP A 389 18.34 -22.85 19.36
CA ASP A 389 18.23 -23.34 20.75
C ASP A 389 17.90 -22.25 21.78
N ARG A 390 16.98 -21.33 21.41
CA ARG A 390 16.60 -20.14 22.22
C ARG A 390 17.72 -19.14 22.49
N SER A 391 18.86 -19.30 21.82
CA SER A 391 19.95 -18.31 21.80
C SER A 391 19.93 -17.53 20.48
N THR A 392 20.23 -16.24 20.54
CA THR A 392 20.35 -15.41 19.35
C THR A 392 21.74 -15.58 18.74
N VAL A 393 21.80 -16.00 17.49
CA VAL A 393 23.05 -16.16 16.72
C VAL A 393 23.03 -15.16 15.56
N MET A 394 24.13 -14.42 15.39
CA MET A 394 24.31 -13.51 14.26
C MET A 394 24.96 -14.26 13.10
N LEU A 395 24.39 -14.13 11.91
CA LEU A 395 24.92 -14.70 10.66
C LEU A 395 25.33 -13.58 9.71
N ASP A 396 26.46 -13.77 9.05
CA ASP A 396 26.93 -12.90 7.97
C ASP A 396 26.18 -13.19 6.67
N THR A 397 25.83 -12.15 5.94
CA THR A 397 25.23 -12.25 4.60
C THR A 397 25.60 -11.01 3.76
N ALA A 398 25.19 -10.99 2.50
CA ALA A 398 25.42 -9.86 1.63
C ALA A 398 24.29 -9.70 0.60
N PHE A 399 23.98 -8.45 0.26
CA PHE A 399 23.23 -8.13 -0.95
C PHE A 399 24.20 -8.14 -2.13
N ARG A 400 23.95 -8.98 -3.15
CA ARG A 400 24.86 -9.16 -4.29
C ARG A 400 24.22 -8.75 -5.62
N VAL A 401 24.95 -8.02 -6.43
CA VAL A 401 24.65 -7.79 -7.85
C VAL A 401 25.76 -8.40 -8.68
N THR A 402 25.43 -9.48 -9.39
CA THR A 402 26.40 -10.26 -10.16
C THR A 402 26.47 -9.77 -11.62
N PRO A 403 27.59 -9.97 -12.34
CA PRO A 403 27.68 -9.67 -13.77
C PRO A 403 26.93 -10.69 -14.65
N SER A 404 26.05 -11.52 -14.08
CA SER A 404 25.32 -12.54 -14.82
C SER A 404 24.49 -11.94 -15.95
N LEU A 405 24.60 -12.58 -17.12
CA LEU A 405 23.83 -12.29 -18.33
C LEU A 405 22.61 -13.22 -18.48
N THR A 406 22.31 -14.01 -17.45
CA THR A 406 21.13 -14.85 -17.40
C THR A 406 19.96 -14.05 -16.80
N VAL A 407 18.84 -14.00 -17.51
CA VAL A 407 17.62 -13.28 -17.12
C VAL A 407 16.49 -14.26 -16.85
N GLY A 408 15.74 -14.02 -15.77
CA GLY A 408 14.54 -14.81 -15.47
C GLY A 408 13.40 -14.49 -16.45
N ASN A 409 12.74 -15.52 -16.97
CA ASN A 409 11.60 -15.36 -17.89
C ASN A 409 10.48 -14.50 -17.28
N LEU A 410 10.18 -14.67 -15.99
CA LEU A 410 9.15 -13.91 -15.29
C LEU A 410 9.48 -12.41 -15.24
N LEU A 411 10.75 -12.05 -15.04
CA LEU A 411 11.18 -10.65 -15.04
C LEU A 411 11.00 -10.01 -16.42
N ILE A 412 11.29 -10.76 -17.49
CA ILE A 412 11.07 -10.32 -18.87
C ILE A 412 9.58 -10.17 -19.16
N ILE A 413 8.76 -11.17 -18.81
CA ILE A 413 7.32 -11.15 -19.07
C ILE A 413 6.67 -9.96 -18.35
N VAL A 414 6.97 -9.77 -17.07
CA VAL A 414 6.39 -8.68 -16.27
C VAL A 414 6.82 -7.31 -16.79
N SER A 415 8.12 -7.06 -16.95
CA SER A 415 8.62 -5.77 -17.45
C SER A 415 8.14 -5.48 -18.87
N GLY A 416 8.17 -6.50 -19.73
CA GLY A 416 7.73 -6.44 -21.12
C GLY A 416 6.23 -6.14 -21.23
N ALA A 417 5.38 -6.85 -20.48
CA ALA A 417 3.93 -6.63 -20.47
C ALA A 417 3.55 -5.24 -19.93
N ILE A 418 4.24 -4.74 -18.90
CA ILE A 418 4.04 -3.38 -18.37
C ILE A 418 4.32 -2.35 -19.47
N LEU A 419 5.47 -2.46 -20.14
CA LEU A 419 5.87 -1.53 -21.19
C LEU A 419 4.98 -1.65 -22.44
N PHE A 420 4.67 -2.87 -22.86
CA PHE A 420 3.78 -3.14 -23.98
C PHE A 420 2.42 -2.48 -23.74
N THR A 421 1.81 -2.72 -22.58
CA THR A 421 0.53 -2.12 -22.19
C THR A 421 0.63 -0.59 -22.11
N TYR A 422 1.72 -0.07 -21.56
CA TYR A 422 1.98 1.36 -21.44
C TYR A 422 2.00 2.04 -22.83
N PHE A 423 2.81 1.52 -23.76
CA PHE A 423 2.97 2.11 -25.09
C PHE A 423 1.72 1.94 -25.95
N LEU A 424 1.08 0.77 -25.88
CA LEU A 424 -0.16 0.49 -26.59
C LEU A 424 -1.29 1.45 -26.17
N ARG A 425 -1.39 1.76 -24.87
CA ARG A 425 -2.36 2.75 -24.38
C ARG A 425 -2.05 4.17 -24.82
N ARG A 426 -0.77 4.54 -24.89
CA ARG A 426 -0.35 5.89 -25.32
C ARG A 426 -0.73 6.20 -26.76
N TYR A 427 -0.84 5.18 -27.61
CA TYR A 427 -1.26 5.31 -29.02
C TYR A 427 -2.72 5.77 -29.20
N GLY A 428 -3.61 5.55 -28.21
CA GLY A 428 -4.96 6.13 -28.18
C GLY A 428 -6.10 5.22 -28.65
N SER A 429 -6.12 4.77 -29.91
CA SER A 429 -7.24 3.97 -30.46
C SER A 429 -6.78 2.86 -31.40
N LEU A 430 -7.14 1.62 -31.06
CA LEU A 430 -6.99 0.44 -31.94
C LEU A 430 -8.06 0.39 -33.04
N ARG A 431 -9.10 1.23 -32.94
CA ARG A 431 -10.34 1.12 -33.74
C ARG A 431 -10.17 1.59 -35.19
N ASN A 432 -9.15 2.40 -35.48
CA ASN A 432 -8.81 2.91 -36.81
C ASN A 432 -7.53 2.29 -37.39
N VAL A 433 -7.02 1.21 -36.78
CA VAL A 433 -5.87 0.49 -37.32
C VAL A 433 -6.32 -0.26 -38.57
N GLY A 434 -5.98 0.28 -39.75
CA GLY A 434 -6.26 -0.35 -41.05
C GLY A 434 -7.25 0.40 -41.95
N THR A 435 -7.28 1.73 -41.94
CA THR A 435 -7.97 2.49 -43.00
C THR A 435 -7.25 2.32 -44.34
N GLU A 436 -7.91 1.52 -45.20
CA GLU A 436 -8.00 1.57 -46.66
C GLU A 436 -6.70 1.64 -47.49
N TYR A 437 -5.97 0.51 -47.56
CA TYR A 437 -5.20 0.17 -48.76
C TYR A 437 -5.63 -1.18 -49.29
N GLU A 438 -6.09 -1.21 -50.54
CA GLU A 438 -6.55 -2.41 -51.27
C GLU A 438 -5.48 -3.52 -51.27
N ARG A 439 -4.19 -3.15 -51.30
CA ARG A 439 -3.04 -4.06 -51.35
C ARG A 439 -2.78 -4.86 -50.06
N LEU A 440 -3.36 -4.47 -48.92
CA LEU A 440 -3.19 -5.15 -47.62
C LEU A 440 -4.44 -5.93 -47.17
N SER A 441 -5.49 -5.94 -47.99
CA SER A 441 -6.77 -6.63 -47.72
C SER A 441 -6.60 -8.14 -47.51
N LEU A 442 -5.73 -8.79 -48.29
CA LEU A 442 -5.46 -10.23 -48.19
C LEU A 442 -4.81 -10.62 -46.86
N VAL A 443 -3.81 -9.86 -46.41
CA VAL A 443 -3.14 -10.09 -45.11
C VAL A 443 -4.13 -9.92 -43.96
N ARG A 444 -4.99 -8.89 -44.05
CA ARG A 444 -6.02 -8.62 -43.04
C ARG A 444 -7.04 -9.75 -42.90
N GLN A 445 -7.44 -10.40 -43.99
CA GLN A 445 -8.38 -11.53 -43.96
C GLN A 445 -7.68 -12.83 -43.52
N GLY A 446 -6.42 -13.04 -43.91
CA GLY A 446 -5.68 -14.26 -43.62
C GLY A 446 -5.23 -14.41 -42.17
N VAL A 447 -4.82 -13.33 -41.50
CA VAL A 447 -4.23 -13.40 -40.14
C VAL A 447 -5.23 -13.90 -39.08
N PRO A 448 -6.46 -13.36 -38.96
CA PRO A 448 -7.43 -13.87 -38.00
C PRO A 448 -7.83 -15.32 -38.27
N ALA A 449 -7.93 -15.71 -39.54
CA ALA A 449 -8.20 -17.10 -39.93
C ALA A 449 -7.05 -18.03 -39.50
N ALA A 450 -5.79 -17.62 -39.69
CA ALA A 450 -4.62 -18.37 -39.25
C ALA A 450 -4.55 -18.50 -37.72
N VAL A 451 -4.77 -17.40 -36.97
CA VAL A 451 -4.83 -17.42 -35.51
C VAL A 451 -5.99 -18.29 -35.00
N GLY A 452 -7.16 -18.20 -35.63
CA GLY A 452 -8.32 -19.02 -35.29
C GLY A 452 -8.08 -20.51 -35.55
N LEU A 453 -7.41 -20.84 -36.66
CA LEU A 453 -7.00 -22.21 -36.98
C LEU A 453 -6.01 -22.76 -35.93
N LEU A 454 -5.02 -21.96 -35.52
CA LEU A 454 -4.08 -22.33 -34.46
C LEU A 454 -4.78 -22.53 -33.12
N GLY A 455 -5.70 -21.64 -32.74
CA GLY A 455 -6.49 -21.79 -31.52
C GLY A 455 -7.39 -23.04 -31.53
N LEU A 456 -7.98 -23.37 -32.68
CA LEU A 456 -8.74 -24.61 -32.86
C LEU A 456 -7.83 -25.83 -32.73
N LEU A 457 -6.63 -25.80 -33.32
CA LEU A 457 -5.64 -26.87 -33.17
C LEU A 457 -5.23 -27.05 -31.71
N SER A 458 -5.01 -25.96 -30.96
CA SER A 458 -4.73 -26.02 -29.51
C SER A 458 -5.87 -26.66 -28.73
N LEU A 459 -7.12 -26.28 -29.01
CA LEU A 459 -8.29 -26.88 -28.35
C LEU A 459 -8.42 -28.37 -28.66
N VAL A 460 -8.23 -28.75 -29.91
CA VAL A 460 -8.22 -30.17 -30.32
C VAL A 460 -7.11 -30.92 -29.56
N TYR A 461 -5.93 -30.34 -29.43
CA TYR A 461 -4.83 -30.93 -28.67
C TYR A 461 -5.16 -31.09 -27.18
N VAL A 462 -5.83 -30.12 -26.55
CA VAL A 462 -6.25 -30.25 -25.13
C VAL A 462 -7.23 -31.43 -24.93
N VAL A 463 -8.08 -31.71 -25.92
CA VAL A 463 -9.12 -32.76 -25.80
C VAL A 463 -8.59 -34.15 -26.16
N ILE A 464 -7.79 -34.29 -27.23
CA ILE A 464 -7.31 -35.58 -27.75
C ILE A 464 -5.78 -35.74 -27.74
N GLY A 465 -5.03 -34.77 -27.22
CA GLY A 465 -3.57 -34.75 -27.13
C GLY A 465 -2.93 -36.02 -26.53
N PRO A 466 -3.46 -36.60 -25.44
CA PRO A 466 -2.93 -37.85 -24.89
C PRO A 466 -2.97 -39.03 -25.89
N VAL A 467 -3.90 -39.02 -26.86
CA VAL A 467 -3.97 -40.02 -27.93
C VAL A 467 -2.96 -39.70 -29.04
N LEU A 468 -2.78 -38.42 -29.36
CA LEU A 468 -1.84 -37.93 -30.38
C LEU A 468 -0.37 -38.09 -29.97
N ASP A 469 -0.08 -37.95 -28.68
CA ASP A 469 1.26 -38.15 -28.10
C ASP A 469 1.70 -39.62 -28.22
N ASN A 470 0.77 -40.56 -28.04
CA ASN A 470 1.04 -42.00 -28.18
C ASN A 470 1.40 -42.44 -29.61
N ILE A 471 1.05 -41.65 -30.63
CA ILE A 471 1.36 -41.92 -32.05
C ILE A 471 2.46 -41.02 -32.62
N GLY A 472 3.10 -40.18 -31.79
CA GLY A 472 4.29 -39.40 -32.16
C GLY A 472 4.04 -38.24 -33.14
N ILE A 473 2.79 -37.83 -33.35
CA ILE A 473 2.43 -36.77 -34.32
C ILE A 473 2.61 -35.37 -33.72
N GLY A 474 2.47 -35.24 -32.40
CA GLY A 474 2.58 -33.96 -31.67
C GLY A 474 3.84 -33.14 -31.99
N PRO A 475 5.04 -33.72 -31.87
CA PRO A 475 6.29 -33.01 -32.15
C PRO A 475 6.44 -32.55 -33.61
N VAL A 476 5.96 -33.35 -34.58
CA VAL A 476 6.06 -33.05 -36.01
C VAL A 476 5.12 -31.90 -36.40
N LEU A 477 3.89 -31.92 -35.89
CA LEU A 477 2.94 -30.82 -36.07
C LEU A 477 3.42 -29.53 -35.38
N GLY A 478 3.93 -29.64 -34.15
CA GLY A 478 4.49 -28.50 -33.40
C GLY A 478 5.65 -27.84 -34.15
N LEU A 479 6.62 -28.62 -34.66
CA LEU A 479 7.75 -28.12 -35.43
C LEU A 479 7.34 -27.45 -36.75
N GLY A 480 6.47 -28.09 -37.53
CA GLY A 480 6.03 -27.54 -38.82
C GLY A 480 5.27 -26.22 -38.66
N VAL A 481 4.38 -26.15 -37.67
CA VAL A 481 3.58 -24.94 -37.41
C VAL A 481 4.43 -23.81 -36.84
N ALA A 482 5.31 -24.11 -35.87
CA ALA A 482 6.15 -23.09 -35.25
C ALA A 482 7.18 -22.50 -36.22
N THR A 483 7.79 -23.34 -37.07
CA THR A 483 8.76 -22.87 -38.08
C THR A 483 8.10 -22.02 -39.16
N LEU A 484 6.96 -22.45 -39.70
CA LEU A 484 6.19 -21.66 -40.68
C LEU A 484 5.71 -20.34 -40.08
N GLY A 485 5.15 -20.37 -38.87
CA GLY A 485 4.73 -19.17 -38.14
C GLY A 485 5.89 -18.19 -37.92
N ALA A 486 7.05 -18.69 -37.50
CA ALA A 486 8.26 -17.89 -37.31
C ALA A 486 8.75 -17.25 -38.62
N VAL A 487 8.78 -17.98 -39.74
CA VAL A 487 9.18 -17.42 -41.05
C VAL A 487 8.25 -16.29 -41.49
N VAL A 488 6.94 -16.49 -41.34
CA VAL A 488 5.92 -15.48 -41.68
C VAL A 488 6.10 -14.22 -40.83
N VAL A 489 6.35 -14.37 -39.54
CA VAL A 489 6.56 -13.24 -38.62
C VAL A 489 7.86 -12.49 -38.93
N ALA A 490 8.94 -13.20 -39.25
CA ALA A 490 10.20 -12.58 -39.66
C ALA A 490 10.01 -11.69 -40.90
N ALA A 491 9.23 -12.14 -41.88
CA ALA A 491 8.88 -11.32 -43.04
C ALA A 491 8.09 -10.06 -42.63
N PHE A 492 7.06 -10.20 -41.78
CA PHE A 492 6.27 -9.07 -41.30
C PHE A 492 7.09 -8.04 -40.49
N ALA A 493 8.12 -8.47 -39.77
CA ALA A 493 8.93 -7.58 -38.95
C ALA A 493 10.04 -6.86 -39.72
N LEU A 494 10.51 -7.42 -40.85
CA LEU A 494 11.62 -6.86 -41.64
C LEU A 494 11.14 -5.96 -42.79
N VAL A 495 9.98 -6.23 -43.39
CA VAL A 495 9.44 -5.45 -44.52
C VAL A 495 9.31 -3.95 -44.19
N PRO A 496 8.78 -3.52 -43.03
CA PRO A 496 8.67 -2.10 -42.71
C PRO A 496 10.03 -1.41 -42.57
N LEU A 497 11.02 -2.11 -42.00
CA LEU A 497 12.38 -1.60 -41.86
C LEU A 497 13.06 -1.47 -43.23
N GLY A 498 12.88 -2.46 -44.11
CA GLY A 498 13.36 -2.41 -45.49
C GLY A 498 12.80 -1.21 -46.24
N ALA A 499 11.48 -1.02 -46.20
CA ALA A 499 10.81 0.12 -46.83
C ALA A 499 11.35 1.48 -46.33
N LEU A 500 11.63 1.59 -45.03
CA LEU A 500 12.18 2.81 -44.42
C LEU A 500 13.61 3.12 -44.90
N VAL A 501 14.43 2.09 -45.11
CA VAL A 501 15.85 2.23 -45.51
C VAL A 501 16.00 2.44 -47.02
N THR A 502 15.27 1.67 -47.83
CA THR A 502 15.44 1.63 -49.30
C THR A 502 14.43 2.48 -50.08
N GLY A 503 13.42 3.06 -49.43
CA GLY A 503 12.45 3.93 -50.11
C GLY A 503 13.09 5.19 -50.69
N GLU A 504 12.39 5.83 -51.63
CA GLU A 504 12.76 7.13 -52.19
C GLU A 504 12.23 8.28 -51.32
N GLY A 505 12.89 9.45 -51.36
CA GLY A 505 12.49 10.63 -50.59
C GLY A 505 13.15 10.78 -49.21
N THR A 506 12.70 11.76 -48.43
CA THR A 506 13.24 12.08 -47.11
C THR A 506 12.86 11.00 -46.07
N LEU A 507 13.62 10.89 -44.97
CA LEU A 507 13.34 9.88 -43.93
C LEU A 507 11.94 10.07 -43.30
N ALA A 508 11.45 11.32 -43.23
CA ALA A 508 10.11 11.62 -42.74
C ALA A 508 8.99 11.25 -43.73
N GLU A 509 9.26 11.22 -45.04
CA GLU A 509 8.33 10.73 -46.09
C GLU A 509 8.21 9.22 -46.02
N ARG A 510 9.36 8.54 -46.00
CA ARG A 510 9.42 7.09 -45.93
C ARG A 510 8.83 6.54 -44.62
N ALA A 511 9.05 7.22 -43.50
CA ALA A 511 8.43 6.87 -42.22
C ALA A 511 6.91 6.93 -42.29
N HIS A 512 6.37 8.02 -42.84
CA HIS A 512 4.93 8.19 -42.99
C HIS A 512 4.29 7.13 -43.90
N GLU A 513 4.94 6.81 -45.01
CA GLU A 513 4.47 5.79 -45.97
C GLU A 513 4.57 4.36 -45.40
N SER A 514 5.60 4.07 -44.59
CA SER A 514 5.80 2.74 -43.97
C SER A 514 5.00 2.53 -42.68
N ALA A 515 4.37 3.57 -42.13
CA ALA A 515 3.63 3.53 -40.86
C ALA A 515 2.51 2.47 -40.82
N GLN A 516 1.85 2.24 -41.96
CA GLN A 516 0.79 1.23 -42.05
C GLN A 516 1.35 -0.19 -42.11
N LEU A 517 2.47 -0.39 -42.81
CA LEU A 517 3.18 -1.67 -42.86
C LEU A 517 3.69 -2.07 -41.46
N LEU A 518 4.17 -1.08 -40.69
CA LEU A 518 4.58 -1.26 -39.30
C LEU A 518 3.43 -1.75 -38.43
N ASN A 519 2.24 -1.15 -38.56
CA ASN A 519 1.04 -1.56 -37.82
C ASN A 519 0.64 -3.01 -38.14
N VAL A 520 0.49 -3.34 -39.43
CA VAL A 520 0.09 -4.68 -39.85
C VAL A 520 1.13 -5.71 -39.43
N GLY A 521 2.42 -5.41 -39.61
CA GLY A 521 3.50 -6.32 -39.23
C GLY A 521 3.62 -6.53 -37.72
N LEU A 522 3.41 -5.49 -36.92
CA LEU A 522 3.36 -5.55 -35.46
C LEU A 522 2.24 -6.47 -34.97
N PHE A 523 0.99 -6.12 -35.25
CA PHE A 523 -0.15 -6.81 -34.64
C PHE A 523 -0.29 -8.24 -35.16
N SER A 524 -0.04 -8.43 -36.46
CA SER A 524 -0.12 -9.76 -37.05
C SER A 524 1.00 -10.67 -36.52
N GLY A 525 2.22 -10.15 -36.42
CA GLY A 525 3.35 -10.96 -35.95
C GLY A 525 3.26 -11.33 -34.46
N ILE A 526 2.85 -10.40 -33.59
CA ILE A 526 2.61 -10.72 -32.18
C ILE A 526 1.47 -11.74 -32.02
N ALA A 527 0.34 -11.53 -32.70
CA ALA A 527 -0.82 -12.43 -32.58
C ALA A 527 -0.50 -13.85 -33.08
N LEU A 528 0.22 -13.96 -34.21
CA LEU A 528 0.63 -15.25 -34.76
C LEU A 528 1.61 -15.98 -33.83
N LEU A 529 2.66 -15.31 -33.34
CA LEU A 529 3.60 -15.94 -32.41
C LEU A 529 2.95 -16.31 -31.08
N MET A 530 2.04 -15.49 -30.55
CA MET A 530 1.26 -15.85 -29.35
C MET A 530 0.47 -17.15 -29.57
N ALA A 531 -0.22 -17.27 -30.70
CA ALA A 531 -0.98 -18.47 -31.02
C ALA A 531 -0.08 -19.71 -31.18
N VAL A 532 1.11 -19.55 -31.78
CA VAL A 532 2.13 -20.60 -31.85
C VAL A 532 2.60 -21.01 -30.44
N ILE A 533 2.90 -20.07 -29.55
CA ILE A 533 3.36 -20.38 -28.18
C ILE A 533 2.27 -21.10 -27.37
N VAL A 534 0.99 -20.70 -27.51
CA VAL A 534 -0.12 -21.40 -26.86
C VAL A 534 -0.22 -22.84 -27.37
N LEU A 535 -0.04 -23.05 -28.67
CA LEU A 535 0.00 -24.40 -29.24
C LEU A 535 1.19 -25.21 -28.71
N GLU A 536 2.40 -24.64 -28.65
CA GLU A 536 3.60 -25.28 -28.08
C GLU A 536 3.38 -25.71 -26.63
N TRP A 537 2.75 -24.84 -25.82
CA TRP A 537 2.39 -25.16 -24.43
C TRP A 537 1.43 -26.34 -24.35
N THR A 538 0.36 -26.33 -25.15
CA THR A 538 -0.62 -27.42 -25.17
C THR A 538 -0.04 -28.72 -25.72
N ALA A 539 0.91 -28.62 -26.65
CA ALA A 539 1.54 -29.77 -27.31
C ALA A 539 2.76 -30.31 -26.56
N VAL A 540 3.21 -29.63 -25.50
CA VAL A 540 4.44 -29.94 -24.75
C VAL A 540 5.63 -30.22 -25.69
N SER A 541 5.70 -29.49 -26.80
CA SER A 541 6.67 -29.72 -27.86
C SER A 541 7.58 -28.51 -27.98
N ASN A 542 8.89 -28.72 -27.94
CA ASN A 542 9.86 -27.66 -28.23
C ASN A 542 10.45 -27.80 -29.64
N PRO A 543 10.04 -26.96 -30.59
CA PRO A 543 10.57 -27.03 -31.95
C PRO A 543 12.00 -26.49 -32.01
N GLN A 544 12.99 -27.35 -32.22
CA GLN A 544 14.39 -26.94 -32.44
C GLN A 544 14.84 -27.21 -33.88
N LEU A 545 15.55 -26.25 -34.47
CA LEU A 545 16.30 -26.42 -35.72
C LEU A 545 17.80 -26.41 -35.39
N GLY A 546 18.35 -27.59 -35.07
CA GLY A 546 19.71 -27.68 -34.51
C GLY A 546 19.74 -27.02 -33.12
N PRO A 547 20.70 -26.11 -32.81
CA PRO A 547 20.76 -25.43 -31.52
C PRO A 547 19.80 -24.23 -31.41
N VAL A 548 18.96 -23.98 -32.42
CA VAL A 548 18.17 -22.74 -32.54
C VAL A 548 16.68 -23.01 -32.34
N ALA A 549 16.07 -22.35 -31.36
CA ALA A 549 14.63 -22.27 -31.20
C ALA A 549 14.08 -21.14 -32.12
N PRO A 550 13.26 -21.45 -33.14
CA PRO A 550 12.87 -20.50 -34.19
C PRO A 550 11.98 -19.37 -33.66
N VAL A 551 11.07 -19.67 -32.72
CA VAL A 551 10.14 -18.70 -32.14
C VAL A 551 10.86 -17.58 -31.37
N PRO A 552 11.69 -17.85 -30.36
CA PRO A 552 12.36 -16.80 -29.60
C PRO A 552 13.41 -16.05 -30.44
N VAL A 553 14.09 -16.71 -31.39
CA VAL A 553 15.03 -16.02 -32.29
C VAL A 553 14.31 -15.04 -33.20
N VAL A 554 13.20 -15.44 -33.83
CA VAL A 554 12.42 -14.53 -34.68
C VAL A 554 11.82 -13.39 -33.86
N ALA A 555 11.28 -13.68 -32.67
CA ALA A 555 10.78 -12.65 -31.77
C ALA A 555 11.87 -11.62 -31.46
N LEU A 556 13.10 -12.05 -31.17
CA LEU A 556 14.21 -11.14 -30.92
C LEU A 556 14.58 -10.30 -32.16
N VAL A 557 14.67 -10.92 -33.35
CA VAL A 557 14.94 -10.19 -34.61
C VAL A 557 13.86 -9.13 -34.84
N ALA A 558 12.59 -9.48 -34.61
CA ALA A 558 11.47 -8.55 -34.73
C ALA A 558 11.50 -7.42 -33.69
N ALA A 559 11.98 -7.71 -32.47
CA ALA A 559 12.19 -6.69 -31.45
C ALA A 559 13.29 -5.69 -31.86
N VAL A 560 14.42 -6.20 -32.36
CA VAL A 560 15.54 -5.37 -32.83
C VAL A 560 15.14 -4.53 -34.04
N SER A 561 14.42 -5.11 -35.02
CA SER A 561 13.93 -4.34 -36.18
C SER A 561 13.00 -3.22 -35.73
N SER A 562 12.10 -3.50 -34.79
CA SER A 562 11.18 -2.50 -34.22
C SER A 562 11.92 -1.36 -33.49
N LEU A 563 12.98 -1.68 -32.72
CA LEU A 563 13.83 -0.66 -32.09
C LEU A 563 14.56 0.21 -33.09
N CYS A 564 15.09 -0.37 -34.17
CA CYS A 564 15.72 0.37 -35.26
C CYS A 564 14.74 1.33 -35.92
N ILE A 565 13.51 0.89 -36.20
CA ILE A 565 12.43 1.74 -36.73
C ILE A 565 12.15 2.88 -35.75
N ALA A 566 11.95 2.59 -34.46
CA ALA A 566 11.69 3.61 -33.43
C ALA A 566 12.80 4.68 -33.40
N ALA A 567 14.06 4.28 -33.49
CA ALA A 567 15.21 5.19 -33.49
C ALA A 567 15.26 6.07 -34.75
N LEU A 568 15.07 5.48 -35.93
CA LEU A 568 15.07 6.20 -37.20
C LEU A 568 13.90 7.19 -37.29
N VAL A 569 12.68 6.77 -36.94
CA VAL A 569 11.50 7.64 -36.91
C VAL A 569 11.65 8.75 -35.87
N ALA A 570 12.23 8.46 -34.69
CA ALA A 570 12.52 9.49 -33.69
C ALA A 570 13.53 10.53 -34.19
N ARG A 571 14.51 10.12 -35.01
CA ARG A 571 15.44 11.03 -35.67
C ARG A 571 14.73 11.91 -36.70
N ALA A 572 13.90 11.33 -37.58
CA ALA A 572 13.10 12.09 -38.54
C ALA A 572 12.15 13.09 -37.87
N ARG A 573 11.55 12.70 -36.74
CA ARG A 573 10.68 13.58 -35.95
C ARG A 573 11.40 14.83 -35.45
N ARG A 574 12.70 14.74 -35.14
CA ARG A 574 13.50 15.88 -34.68
C ARG A 574 13.86 16.85 -35.81
N SER A 575 13.91 16.38 -37.06
CA SER A 575 14.25 17.18 -38.24
C SER A 575 13.02 17.73 -38.97
N THR A 576 11.82 17.55 -38.43
CA THR A 576 10.56 17.96 -39.06
C THR A 576 9.96 19.16 -38.33
N ASP A 577 9.69 20.25 -39.05
CA ASP A 577 9.06 21.46 -38.50
C ASP A 577 7.52 21.44 -38.59
N ASP A 578 6.95 20.59 -39.45
CA ASP A 578 5.50 20.41 -39.56
C ASP A 578 4.92 19.75 -38.30
N THR A 579 4.01 20.46 -37.65
CA THR A 579 3.34 20.04 -36.40
C THR A 579 2.50 18.76 -36.55
N LEU A 580 1.77 18.60 -37.65
CA LEU A 580 0.92 17.42 -37.90
C LEU A 580 1.79 16.20 -38.11
N ARG A 581 2.79 16.33 -39.00
CA ARG A 581 3.76 15.27 -39.27
C ARG A 581 4.56 14.89 -38.03
N ARG A 582 4.98 15.87 -37.23
CA ARG A 582 5.70 15.64 -35.97
C ARG A 582 4.87 14.92 -34.91
N ARG A 583 3.54 15.06 -34.94
CA ARG A 583 2.60 14.31 -34.10
C ARG A 583 2.50 12.86 -34.59
N VAL A 584 2.26 12.65 -35.89
CA VAL A 584 2.14 11.32 -36.51
C VAL A 584 3.41 10.48 -36.31
N LEU A 585 4.59 11.05 -36.59
CA LEU A 585 5.89 10.39 -36.34
C LEU A 585 6.09 10.10 -34.84
N GLY A 586 5.46 10.89 -33.95
CA GLY A 586 5.47 10.63 -32.52
C GLY A 586 4.70 9.37 -32.15
N ASP A 587 3.53 9.18 -32.76
CA ASP A 587 2.67 8.01 -32.56
C ASP A 587 3.33 6.76 -33.14
N GLU A 588 3.97 6.87 -34.31
CA GLU A 588 4.78 5.80 -34.92
C GLU A 588 5.93 5.33 -34.02
N VAL A 589 6.67 6.25 -33.40
CA VAL A 589 7.72 5.89 -32.43
C VAL A 589 7.13 5.11 -31.25
N THR A 590 5.98 5.55 -30.72
CA THR A 590 5.34 4.85 -29.60
C THR A 590 4.87 3.46 -29.99
N LEU A 591 4.37 3.30 -31.22
CA LEU A 591 3.93 2.02 -31.77
C LEU A 591 5.13 1.07 -31.97
N ALA A 592 6.24 1.55 -32.53
CA ALA A 592 7.45 0.75 -32.70
C ALA A 592 8.07 0.30 -31.36
N LEU A 593 7.98 1.13 -30.31
CA LEU A 593 8.37 0.74 -28.95
C LEU A 593 7.40 -0.28 -28.32
N ALA A 594 6.10 -0.17 -28.59
CA ALA A 594 5.14 -1.20 -28.23
C ALA A 594 5.50 -2.53 -28.90
N ALA A 595 5.82 -2.51 -30.20
CA ALA A 595 6.28 -3.69 -30.93
C ALA A 595 7.49 -4.36 -30.28
N ALA A 596 8.55 -3.59 -30.06
CA ALA A 596 9.78 -4.11 -29.48
C ALA A 596 9.52 -4.81 -28.13
N THR A 597 8.75 -4.16 -27.26
CA THR A 597 8.45 -4.68 -25.91
C THR A 597 7.53 -5.89 -25.96
N GLY A 598 6.56 -5.92 -26.87
CA GLY A 598 5.70 -7.07 -27.12
C GLY A 598 6.51 -8.29 -27.58
N TYR A 599 7.36 -8.14 -28.60
CA TYR A 599 8.19 -9.23 -29.10
C TYR A 599 9.22 -9.74 -28.06
N VAL A 600 9.82 -8.86 -27.25
CA VAL A 600 10.68 -9.29 -26.12
C VAL A 600 9.90 -10.10 -25.08
N THR A 601 8.64 -9.73 -24.80
CA THR A 601 7.76 -10.46 -23.89
C THR A 601 7.52 -11.89 -24.38
N LEU A 602 7.36 -12.09 -25.69
CA LEU A 602 7.16 -13.41 -26.29
C LEU A 602 8.33 -14.36 -26.10
N VAL A 603 9.56 -13.86 -26.05
CA VAL A 603 10.75 -14.68 -25.75
C VAL A 603 10.61 -15.31 -24.36
N GLY A 604 10.24 -14.51 -23.35
CA GLY A 604 10.01 -15.01 -22.00
C GLY A 604 8.80 -15.96 -21.92
N LEU A 605 7.72 -15.65 -22.64
CA LEU A 605 6.52 -16.49 -22.68
C LEU A 605 6.80 -17.87 -23.31
N HIS A 606 7.60 -17.92 -24.39
CA HIS A 606 8.01 -19.17 -25.01
C HIS A 606 8.81 -20.04 -24.03
N VAL A 607 9.80 -19.49 -23.32
CA VAL A 607 10.55 -20.22 -22.28
C VAL A 607 9.64 -20.73 -21.16
N ALA A 608 8.61 -19.97 -20.78
CA ALA A 608 7.62 -20.43 -19.80
C ALA A 608 6.73 -21.55 -20.34
N ALA A 609 6.36 -21.51 -21.62
CA ALA A 609 5.46 -22.44 -22.28
C ALA A 609 6.11 -23.80 -22.58
N THR A 610 7.36 -23.82 -23.04
CA THR A 610 8.04 -25.06 -23.47
C THR A 610 8.65 -25.86 -22.33
N SER A 611 8.61 -25.34 -21.09
CA SER A 611 9.26 -25.91 -19.89
C SER A 611 10.78 -26.12 -20.04
N GLU A 612 11.41 -25.50 -21.04
CA GLU A 612 12.85 -25.56 -21.20
C GLU A 612 13.56 -24.79 -20.09
N SER A 613 14.73 -25.30 -19.68
CA SER A 613 15.53 -24.65 -18.64
C SER A 613 16.02 -23.27 -19.07
N THR A 614 16.36 -23.07 -20.35
CA THR A 614 17.04 -21.87 -20.87
C THR A 614 16.94 -21.70 -22.39
N PHE A 615 16.68 -20.49 -22.87
CA PHE A 615 16.97 -20.02 -24.23
C PHE A 615 18.27 -19.19 -24.24
N ALA A 616 19.23 -19.51 -25.10
CA ALA A 616 20.52 -18.82 -25.16
C ALA A 616 20.74 -18.13 -26.52
N LEU A 617 21.27 -16.91 -26.49
CA LEU A 617 21.77 -16.19 -27.67
C LEU A 617 23.15 -15.60 -27.36
N GLY A 618 24.19 -16.31 -27.83
CA GLY A 618 25.56 -15.95 -27.48
C GLY A 618 25.77 -16.04 -25.96
N PRO A 619 26.25 -14.99 -25.28
CA PRO A 619 26.46 -15.00 -23.83
C PRO A 619 25.22 -14.63 -23.00
N VAL A 620 24.11 -14.25 -23.64
CA VAL A 620 22.86 -13.87 -22.95
C VAL A 620 21.92 -15.06 -22.91
N GLU A 621 21.36 -15.33 -21.74
CA GLU A 621 20.46 -16.46 -21.51
C GLU A 621 19.16 -15.98 -20.89
N VAL A 622 18.04 -16.57 -21.29
CA VAL A 622 16.72 -16.40 -20.67
C VAL A 622 16.30 -17.74 -20.11
N GLY A 623 16.26 -17.88 -18.79
CA GLY A 623 15.91 -19.12 -18.11
C GLY A 623 14.72 -18.96 -17.17
N ILE A 624 14.16 -20.08 -16.70
CA ILE A 624 13.04 -20.08 -15.76
C ILE A 624 13.45 -19.42 -14.43
N ASN A 625 14.56 -19.87 -13.84
CA ASN A 625 15.04 -19.36 -12.55
C ASN A 625 15.85 -18.07 -12.69
N GLY A 626 16.43 -17.83 -13.87
CA GLY A 626 17.26 -16.65 -14.13
C GLY A 626 18.47 -16.54 -13.19
N SER A 627 18.90 -15.30 -12.95
CA SER A 627 19.97 -14.97 -11.98
C SER A 627 19.47 -14.45 -10.64
N LEU A 628 18.15 -14.42 -10.42
CA LEU A 628 17.55 -13.93 -9.18
C LEU A 628 17.52 -15.05 -8.13
N SER A 629 18.28 -14.86 -7.05
CA SER A 629 18.16 -15.62 -5.82
C SER A 629 17.60 -14.70 -4.74
N TRP A 630 16.41 -15.02 -4.25
CA TRP A 630 15.83 -14.35 -3.10
C TRP A 630 15.23 -15.39 -2.15
N PRO A 631 16.06 -16.03 -1.31
CA PRO A 631 15.66 -17.19 -0.51
C PRO A 631 14.39 -16.97 0.31
N THR A 632 14.26 -15.83 1.00
CA THR A 632 13.03 -15.44 1.71
C THR A 632 11.76 -15.58 0.87
N VAL A 633 11.78 -15.11 -0.38
CA VAL A 633 10.59 -15.00 -1.23
C VAL A 633 10.40 -16.23 -2.10
N LEU A 634 11.47 -16.87 -2.55
CA LEU A 634 11.44 -17.94 -3.55
C LEU A 634 11.53 -19.36 -2.94
N GLN A 635 11.84 -19.49 -1.65
CA GLN A 635 11.94 -20.79 -0.97
C GLN A 635 10.82 -20.98 0.06
N GLY A 636 10.44 -22.24 0.27
CA GLY A 636 9.61 -22.64 1.40
C GLY A 636 10.39 -22.70 2.71
N ALA A 637 9.71 -23.05 3.79
CA ALA A 637 10.38 -23.35 5.04
C ALA A 637 11.32 -24.55 4.86
N ILE A 638 12.41 -24.60 5.62
CA ILE A 638 13.34 -25.74 5.68
C ILE A 638 13.16 -26.37 7.06
N PRO A 639 12.36 -27.44 7.20
CA PRO A 639 12.15 -28.08 8.48
C PRO A 639 13.47 -28.64 9.01
N LEU A 640 13.76 -28.40 10.30
CA LEU A 640 14.91 -28.97 11.02
C LEU A 640 16.31 -28.52 10.52
N GLY A 641 16.39 -27.55 9.61
CA GLY A 641 17.65 -26.99 9.11
C GLY A 641 18.17 -25.81 9.92
N GLN A 642 19.51 -25.60 9.95
CA GLN A 642 20.11 -24.37 10.49
C GLN A 642 19.93 -23.17 9.54
N ALA A 643 19.63 -23.42 8.26
CA ALA A 643 19.35 -22.38 7.29
C ALA A 643 17.99 -21.71 7.58
N PRO A 644 17.88 -20.38 7.41
CA PRO A 644 16.69 -19.60 7.77
C PRO A 644 15.40 -20.01 7.02
N GLY A 645 15.52 -20.62 5.84
CA GLY A 645 14.40 -20.95 4.96
C GLY A 645 13.69 -19.70 4.42
N GLY A 646 12.57 -19.91 3.72
CA GLY A 646 11.75 -18.82 3.18
C GLY A 646 10.29 -18.87 3.63
N ILE A 647 9.50 -17.96 3.06
CA ILE A 647 8.07 -17.77 3.33
C ILE A 647 7.24 -17.80 2.03
N TYR A 648 7.78 -18.40 0.96
CA TYR A 648 7.12 -18.50 -0.34
C TYR A 648 5.67 -19.04 -0.26
N PRO A 649 5.39 -20.15 0.47
CA PRO A 649 4.03 -20.67 0.60
C PRO A 649 3.06 -19.68 1.22
N ALA A 650 3.50 -18.90 2.21
CA ALA A 650 2.67 -17.90 2.88
C ALA A 650 2.34 -16.72 1.97
N ILE A 651 3.28 -16.29 1.13
CA ILE A 651 3.06 -15.25 0.10
C ILE A 651 1.96 -15.72 -0.86
N ILE A 652 2.13 -16.93 -1.43
CA ILE A 652 1.19 -17.49 -2.40
C ILE A 652 -0.19 -17.74 -1.77
N GLY A 653 -0.25 -18.29 -0.56
CA GLY A 653 -1.51 -18.50 0.15
C GLY A 653 -2.24 -17.19 0.43
N THR A 654 -1.54 -16.13 0.84
CA THR A 654 -2.14 -14.79 1.03
C THR A 654 -2.72 -14.24 -0.27
N ILE A 655 -2.00 -14.40 -1.40
CA ILE A 655 -2.49 -13.97 -2.71
C ILE A 655 -3.78 -14.71 -3.08
N TRP A 656 -3.82 -16.04 -2.93
CA TRP A 656 -5.02 -16.83 -3.22
C TRP A 656 -6.19 -16.53 -2.29
N ILE A 657 -5.94 -16.24 -1.02
CA ILE A 657 -6.97 -15.81 -0.07
C ILE A 657 -7.60 -14.50 -0.54
N VAL A 658 -6.78 -13.51 -0.87
CA VAL A 658 -7.23 -12.18 -1.31
C VAL A 658 -7.98 -12.26 -2.64
N ILE A 659 -7.45 -13.01 -3.62
CA ILE A 659 -8.10 -13.22 -4.91
C ILE A 659 -9.45 -13.89 -4.72
N GLY A 660 -9.52 -14.99 -3.97
CA GLY A 660 -10.76 -15.72 -3.73
C GLY A 660 -11.80 -14.87 -3.00
N ALA A 661 -11.42 -14.21 -1.90
CA ALA A 661 -12.31 -13.34 -1.16
C ALA A 661 -12.86 -12.18 -2.02
N SER A 662 -12.00 -11.56 -2.83
CA SER A 662 -12.40 -10.48 -3.74
C SER A 662 -13.31 -10.97 -4.87
N LEU A 663 -13.06 -12.17 -5.41
CA LEU A 663 -13.87 -12.77 -6.47
C LEU A 663 -15.32 -13.00 -6.02
N PHE A 664 -15.55 -13.30 -4.75
CA PHE A 664 -16.90 -13.40 -4.19
C PHE A 664 -17.47 -12.04 -3.76
N ALA A 665 -16.71 -11.25 -2.99
CA ALA A 665 -17.25 -10.03 -2.39
C ALA A 665 -17.48 -8.90 -3.40
N VAL A 666 -16.59 -8.73 -4.38
CA VAL A 666 -16.65 -7.57 -5.29
C VAL A 666 -17.85 -7.65 -6.23
N PRO A 667 -18.11 -8.76 -6.96
CA PRO A 667 -19.29 -8.85 -7.81
C PRO A 667 -20.59 -8.78 -7.03
N LEU A 668 -20.67 -9.43 -5.86
CA LEU A 668 -21.86 -9.40 -5.01
C LEU A 668 -22.12 -8.01 -4.44
N GLY A 669 -21.08 -7.34 -3.91
CA GLY A 669 -21.18 -5.99 -3.35
C GLY A 669 -21.52 -4.95 -4.41
N LEU A 670 -20.90 -5.00 -5.58
CA LEU A 670 -21.20 -4.09 -6.69
C LEU A 670 -22.59 -4.35 -7.27
N GLY A 671 -22.97 -5.61 -7.45
CA GLY A 671 -24.32 -5.97 -7.91
C GLY A 671 -25.41 -5.52 -6.94
N ALA A 672 -25.20 -5.72 -5.64
CA ALA A 672 -26.09 -5.22 -4.59
C ALA A 672 -26.15 -3.69 -4.57
N ALA A 673 -25.01 -3.01 -4.74
CA ALA A 673 -24.99 -1.55 -4.85
C ALA A 673 -25.80 -1.07 -6.06
N VAL A 674 -25.57 -1.61 -7.26
CA VAL A 674 -26.35 -1.26 -8.46
C VAL A 674 -27.84 -1.49 -8.24
N PHE A 675 -28.22 -2.63 -7.67
CA PHE A 675 -29.63 -2.94 -7.36
C PHE A 675 -30.22 -1.93 -6.38
N LEU A 676 -29.57 -1.68 -5.24
CA LEU A 676 -30.05 -0.78 -4.19
C LEU A 676 -30.09 0.70 -4.59
N THR A 677 -29.35 1.09 -5.63
CA THR A 677 -29.28 2.49 -6.08
C THR A 677 -30.17 2.76 -7.29
N GLU A 678 -30.21 1.85 -8.26
CA GLU A 678 -30.83 2.08 -9.58
C GLU A 678 -32.17 1.35 -9.76
N TYR A 679 -32.44 0.31 -8.96
CA TYR A 679 -33.64 -0.54 -9.12
C TYR A 679 -34.53 -0.56 -7.89
N ALA A 680 -33.97 -0.50 -6.68
CA ALA A 680 -34.72 -0.57 -5.44
C ALA A 680 -35.44 0.75 -5.14
N GLU A 681 -36.74 0.67 -4.88
CA GLU A 681 -37.50 1.81 -4.35
C GLU A 681 -37.03 2.12 -2.92
N GLN A 682 -36.83 3.41 -2.62
CA GLN A 682 -36.46 3.85 -1.28
C GLN A 682 -37.62 3.51 -0.32
N GLY A 683 -37.37 2.61 0.62
CA GLY A 683 -38.40 2.14 1.54
C GLY A 683 -37.84 1.27 2.66
N ARG A 684 -38.73 0.57 3.37
CA ARG A 684 -38.35 -0.24 4.54
C ARG A 684 -37.34 -1.35 4.23
N PHE A 685 -37.39 -1.91 3.02
CA PHE A 685 -36.44 -2.94 2.60
C PHE A 685 -35.03 -2.36 2.44
N THR A 686 -34.87 -1.23 1.75
CA THR A 686 -33.56 -0.58 1.57
C THR A 686 -33.00 -0.10 2.90
N GLU A 687 -33.84 0.45 3.78
CA GLU A 687 -33.48 0.87 5.14
C GLU A 687 -33.00 -0.32 5.99
N LEU A 688 -33.70 -1.46 5.96
CA LEU A 688 -33.28 -2.66 6.67
C LEU A 688 -31.92 -3.18 6.17
N VAL A 689 -31.72 -3.21 4.84
CA VAL A 689 -30.44 -3.64 4.25
C VAL A 689 -29.31 -2.69 4.63
N GLU A 690 -29.56 -1.37 4.67
CA GLU A 690 -28.60 -0.37 5.16
C GLU A 690 -28.21 -0.60 6.61
N ILE A 691 -29.20 -0.78 7.49
CA ILE A 691 -28.96 -1.06 8.91
C ILE A 691 -28.13 -2.35 9.06
N ALA A 692 -28.50 -3.42 8.36
CA ALA A 692 -27.78 -4.69 8.41
C ALA A 692 -26.34 -4.57 7.90
N THR A 693 -26.13 -3.83 6.82
CA THR A 693 -24.78 -3.64 6.22
C THR A 693 -23.90 -2.77 7.11
N ASN A 694 -24.45 -1.70 7.71
CA ASN A 694 -23.76 -0.85 8.67
C ASN A 694 -23.43 -1.60 9.97
N ALA A 695 -24.32 -2.48 10.42
CA ALA A 695 -24.06 -3.36 11.56
C ALA A 695 -22.91 -4.33 11.27
N LEU A 696 -22.92 -5.00 10.10
CA LEU A 696 -21.85 -5.91 9.69
C LEU A 696 -20.49 -5.21 9.56
N TRP A 697 -20.45 -3.98 9.08
CA TRP A 697 -19.22 -3.19 8.99
C TRP A 697 -18.59 -2.89 10.37
N SER A 698 -19.45 -2.76 11.40
CA SER A 698 -19.05 -2.46 12.78
C SER A 698 -18.66 -3.72 13.57
N THR A 699 -18.91 -4.91 13.02
CA THR A 699 -18.64 -6.19 13.68
C THR A 699 -17.13 -6.45 13.81
N PRO A 700 -16.63 -6.81 15.02
CA PRO A 700 -15.24 -7.23 15.20
C PRO A 700 -14.85 -8.41 14.30
N SER A 701 -13.66 -8.39 13.70
CA SER A 701 -13.26 -9.40 12.70
C SER A 701 -13.21 -10.83 13.24
N ILE A 702 -12.94 -11.02 14.53
CA ILE A 702 -12.97 -12.34 15.18
C ILE A 702 -14.35 -13.02 15.10
N VAL A 703 -15.43 -12.24 15.08
CA VAL A 703 -16.81 -12.78 14.98
C VAL A 703 -17.04 -13.40 13.61
N PHE A 704 -16.49 -12.82 12.53
CA PHE A 704 -16.52 -13.44 11.20
C PHE A 704 -15.77 -14.77 11.20
N GLY A 705 -14.62 -14.85 11.89
CA GLY A 705 -13.88 -16.10 12.06
C GLY A 705 -14.68 -17.17 12.77
N LEU A 706 -15.35 -16.82 13.87
CA LEU A 706 -16.21 -17.74 14.60
C LEU A 706 -17.40 -18.21 13.76
N PHE A 707 -18.01 -17.31 12.98
CA PHE A 707 -19.02 -17.68 11.99
C PHE A 707 -18.46 -18.67 10.96
N GLY A 708 -17.29 -18.40 10.37
CA GLY A 708 -16.67 -19.31 9.41
C GLY A 708 -16.38 -20.69 10.02
N ALA A 709 -15.88 -20.73 11.26
CA ALA A 709 -15.61 -21.97 11.96
C ALA A 709 -16.88 -22.77 12.28
N ALA A 710 -17.94 -22.10 12.76
CA ALA A 710 -19.19 -22.76 13.15
C ALA A 710 -20.09 -23.10 11.95
N PHE A 711 -20.04 -22.32 10.88
CA PHE A 711 -20.97 -22.45 9.74
C PHE A 711 -20.31 -23.03 8.48
N LEU A 712 -19.13 -22.56 8.08
CA LEU A 712 -18.51 -22.93 6.80
C LEU A 712 -17.73 -24.24 6.90
N ILE A 713 -16.89 -24.42 7.93
CA ILE A 713 -16.08 -25.65 8.09
C ILE A 713 -16.93 -26.94 8.02
N PRO A 714 -18.05 -27.08 8.77
CA PRO A 714 -18.85 -28.30 8.71
C PRO A 714 -19.49 -28.58 7.35
N ARG A 715 -19.63 -27.56 6.50
CA ARG A 715 -20.25 -27.65 5.16
C ARG A 715 -19.24 -27.88 4.04
N LEU A 716 -17.95 -27.61 4.30
CA LEU A 716 -16.88 -27.66 3.30
C LEU A 716 -15.91 -28.84 3.51
N GLY A 717 -16.33 -29.88 4.24
CA GLY A 717 -15.52 -31.08 4.46
C GLY A 717 -15.04 -31.28 5.89
N ASN A 718 -15.50 -30.46 6.85
CA ASN A 718 -15.20 -30.57 8.28
C ASN A 718 -13.70 -30.42 8.63
N SER A 719 -12.96 -29.68 7.81
CA SER A 719 -11.55 -29.32 8.02
C SER A 719 -11.32 -27.82 7.78
N LEU A 720 -10.23 -27.30 8.35
CA LEU A 720 -9.71 -25.98 7.98
C LEU A 720 -9.36 -25.96 6.50
N SER A 721 -9.72 -24.90 5.79
CA SER A 721 -9.54 -24.85 4.34
C SER A 721 -9.34 -23.43 3.81
N LEU A 722 -8.60 -23.33 2.70
CA LEU A 722 -8.42 -22.11 1.94
C LEU A 722 -9.76 -21.51 1.49
N LEU A 723 -10.71 -22.34 1.06
CA LEU A 723 -12.04 -21.90 0.64
C LEU A 723 -12.86 -21.33 1.81
N ALA A 724 -12.81 -21.96 2.99
CA ALA A 724 -13.48 -21.42 4.19
C ALA A 724 -12.90 -20.05 4.56
N ALA A 725 -11.58 -19.86 4.44
CA ALA A 725 -10.92 -18.58 4.64
C ALA A 725 -11.36 -17.52 3.63
N GLN A 726 -11.37 -17.86 2.33
CA GLN A 726 -11.82 -16.97 1.25
C GLN A 726 -13.27 -16.51 1.45
N LEU A 727 -14.17 -17.42 1.79
CA LEU A 727 -15.59 -17.08 2.03
C LEU A 727 -15.78 -16.26 3.30
N THR A 728 -15.07 -16.58 4.38
CA THR A 728 -15.13 -15.82 5.64
C THR A 728 -14.69 -14.37 5.43
N LEU A 729 -13.54 -14.16 4.77
CA LEU A 729 -13.05 -12.82 4.44
C LEU A 729 -13.91 -12.13 3.38
N SER A 730 -14.55 -12.87 2.48
CA SER A 730 -15.52 -12.32 1.53
C SER A 730 -16.72 -11.69 2.26
N PHE A 731 -17.30 -12.39 3.25
CA PHE A 731 -18.42 -11.83 4.05
C PHE A 731 -18.01 -10.57 4.82
N MET A 732 -16.75 -10.50 5.26
CA MET A 732 -16.20 -9.33 5.92
C MET A 732 -15.93 -8.16 4.94
N LEU A 733 -15.53 -8.46 3.69
CA LEU A 733 -15.25 -7.48 2.64
C LEU A 733 -16.54 -6.92 2.00
N LEU A 734 -17.57 -7.74 1.87
CA LEU A 734 -18.83 -7.43 1.19
C LEU A 734 -19.49 -6.11 1.65
N PRO A 735 -19.70 -5.83 2.96
CA PRO A 735 -20.36 -4.60 3.37
C PRO A 735 -19.60 -3.34 2.95
N LEU A 736 -18.27 -3.38 2.97
CA LEU A 736 -17.44 -2.26 2.52
C LEU A 736 -17.60 -1.98 1.03
N VAL A 737 -17.50 -3.04 0.21
CA VAL A 737 -17.61 -2.90 -1.24
C VAL A 737 -19.00 -2.39 -1.60
N LEU A 738 -20.05 -2.89 -0.95
CA LEU A 738 -21.41 -2.41 -1.15
C LEU A 738 -21.55 -0.92 -0.82
N ILE A 739 -21.16 -0.49 0.39
CA ILE A 739 -21.32 0.91 0.84
C ILE A 739 -20.54 1.86 -0.07
N THR A 740 -19.27 1.56 -0.32
CA THR A 740 -18.40 2.42 -1.14
C THR A 740 -18.80 2.46 -2.60
N SER A 741 -19.26 1.34 -3.17
CA SER A 741 -19.75 1.30 -4.55
C SER A 741 -21.05 2.07 -4.69
N ARG A 742 -21.94 1.98 -3.69
CA ARG A 742 -23.20 2.70 -3.68
C ARG A 742 -23.00 4.22 -3.62
N GLU A 743 -22.13 4.69 -2.72
CA GLU A 743 -21.81 6.12 -2.64
C GLU A 743 -21.12 6.62 -3.92
N ALA A 744 -20.29 5.79 -4.56
CA ALA A 744 -19.72 6.10 -5.86
C ALA A 744 -20.80 6.23 -6.96
N ILE A 745 -21.78 5.32 -7.00
CA ILE A 745 -22.89 5.36 -7.97
C ILE A 745 -23.81 6.57 -7.74
N LYS A 746 -24.12 6.88 -6.47
CA LYS A 746 -24.91 8.07 -6.10
C LYS A 746 -24.22 9.38 -6.43
N SER A 747 -22.88 9.40 -6.43
CA SER A 747 -22.11 10.61 -6.76
C SER A 747 -22.15 10.98 -8.26
N VAL A 748 -22.63 10.07 -9.12
CA VAL A 748 -22.82 10.35 -10.55
C VAL A 748 -24.01 11.28 -10.71
N PRO A 749 -23.85 12.46 -11.36
CA PRO A 749 -24.94 13.43 -11.54
C PRO A 749 -26.13 12.84 -12.32
N ASP A 750 -27.35 13.19 -11.92
CA ASP A 750 -28.58 12.66 -12.51
C ASP A 750 -28.80 13.13 -13.95
N GLU A 751 -28.19 14.25 -14.34
CA GLU A 751 -28.24 14.78 -15.71
C GLU A 751 -27.70 13.77 -16.74
N TYR A 752 -26.78 12.88 -16.34
CA TYR A 752 -26.28 11.81 -17.21
C TYR A 752 -27.34 10.74 -17.47
N ARG A 753 -28.18 10.43 -16.47
CA ARG A 753 -29.29 9.48 -16.59
C ARG A 753 -30.38 10.09 -17.48
N ASP A 754 -30.73 11.34 -17.23
CA ASP A 754 -31.74 12.08 -18.00
C ASP A 754 -31.34 12.26 -19.47
N ALA A 755 -30.08 12.63 -19.74
CA ALA A 755 -29.57 12.75 -21.10
C ALA A 755 -29.59 11.41 -21.85
N SER A 756 -29.22 10.31 -21.18
CA SER A 756 -29.29 8.97 -21.78
C SER A 756 -30.74 8.56 -22.07
N ALA A 757 -31.68 8.87 -21.17
CA ALA A 757 -33.10 8.59 -21.36
C ALA A 757 -33.69 9.41 -22.52
N ALA A 758 -33.29 10.67 -22.67
CA ALA A 758 -33.70 11.54 -23.79
C ALA A 758 -33.24 11.01 -25.17
N LEU A 759 -32.16 10.24 -25.21
CA LEU A 759 -31.69 9.54 -26.41
C LEU A 759 -32.42 8.22 -26.68
N GLY A 760 -33.41 7.84 -25.86
CA GLY A 760 -34.18 6.61 -26.01
C GLY A 760 -33.42 5.34 -25.59
N VAL A 761 -32.35 5.48 -24.80
CA VAL A 761 -31.55 4.35 -24.30
C VAL A 761 -32.24 3.72 -23.10
N ASP A 762 -32.27 2.38 -23.04
CA ASP A 762 -32.87 1.67 -21.93
C ASP A 762 -32.02 1.77 -20.64
N ARG A 763 -32.69 1.66 -19.49
CA ARG A 763 -32.07 1.83 -18.16
C ARG A 763 -30.85 0.92 -17.93
N TRP A 764 -30.88 -0.33 -18.38
CA TRP A 764 -29.71 -1.22 -18.20
C TRP A 764 -28.53 -0.75 -19.05
N THR A 765 -28.77 -0.36 -20.30
CA THR A 765 -27.73 0.21 -21.16
C THR A 765 -27.19 1.53 -20.61
N THR A 766 -28.03 2.39 -20.02
CA THR A 766 -27.60 3.60 -19.30
C THR A 766 -26.70 3.25 -18.12
N ILE A 767 -27.11 2.29 -17.27
CA ILE A 767 -26.32 1.88 -16.11
C ILE A 767 -24.96 1.32 -16.53
N ARG A 768 -24.96 0.38 -17.49
CA ARG A 768 -23.75 -0.29 -17.95
C ARG A 768 -22.78 0.64 -18.70
N SER A 769 -23.30 1.59 -19.47
CA SER A 769 -22.50 2.39 -20.42
C SER A 769 -22.17 3.78 -19.90
N VAL A 770 -22.95 4.32 -18.96
CA VAL A 770 -22.80 5.68 -18.44
C VAL A 770 -22.51 5.67 -16.94
N VAL A 771 -23.44 5.14 -16.14
CA VAL A 771 -23.38 5.26 -14.67
C VAL A 771 -22.21 4.47 -14.07
N ILE A 772 -22.10 3.17 -14.37
CA ILE A 772 -21.02 2.32 -13.83
C ILE A 772 -19.65 2.88 -14.25
N PRO A 773 -19.37 3.16 -15.54
CA PRO A 773 -18.09 3.74 -15.94
C PRO A 773 -17.76 5.06 -15.24
N ALA A 774 -18.73 5.95 -15.03
CA ALA A 774 -18.54 7.20 -14.31
C ALA A 774 -18.24 6.97 -12.80
N ALA A 775 -18.88 5.97 -12.19
CA ALA A 775 -18.67 5.59 -10.79
C ALA A 775 -17.40 4.75 -10.55
N MET A 776 -16.84 4.11 -11.59
CA MET A 776 -15.71 3.17 -11.46
C MET A 776 -14.51 3.70 -10.67
N PRO A 777 -14.06 4.97 -10.81
CA PRO A 777 -12.94 5.47 -10.01
C PRO A 777 -13.22 5.42 -8.49
N GLY A 778 -14.47 5.69 -8.09
CA GLY A 778 -14.93 5.58 -6.70
C GLY A 778 -15.07 4.14 -6.25
N VAL A 779 -15.76 3.30 -7.04
CA VAL A 779 -15.92 1.85 -6.79
C VAL A 779 -14.56 1.17 -6.60
N VAL A 780 -13.63 1.40 -7.53
CA VAL A 780 -12.28 0.83 -7.48
C VAL A 780 -11.53 1.31 -6.24
N THR A 781 -11.70 2.58 -5.82
CA THR A 781 -11.10 3.06 -4.56
C THR A 781 -11.61 2.28 -3.34
N GLY A 782 -12.92 2.04 -3.27
CA GLY A 782 -13.54 1.24 -2.21
C GLY A 782 -13.03 -0.20 -2.18
N VAL A 783 -12.97 -0.85 -3.35
CA VAL A 783 -12.44 -2.20 -3.49
C VAL A 783 -10.98 -2.28 -3.06
N ILE A 784 -10.14 -1.31 -3.44
CA ILE A 784 -8.72 -1.26 -3.05
C ILE A 784 -8.57 -1.23 -1.54
N LEU A 785 -9.28 -0.31 -0.87
CA LEU A 785 -9.23 -0.18 0.59
C LEU A 785 -9.66 -1.48 1.27
N GLY A 786 -10.67 -2.16 0.73
CA GLY A 786 -11.14 -3.44 1.23
C GLY A 786 -10.15 -4.59 1.03
N VAL A 787 -9.54 -4.69 -0.15
CA VAL A 787 -8.49 -5.66 -0.47
C VAL A 787 -7.31 -5.51 0.50
N GLY A 788 -6.85 -4.28 0.75
CA GLY A 788 -5.78 -4.05 1.72
C GLY A 788 -6.14 -4.45 3.14
N ARG A 789 -7.40 -4.26 3.55
CA ARG A 789 -7.91 -4.71 4.86
C ARG A 789 -7.86 -6.23 4.97
N ILE A 790 -8.43 -6.96 4.02
CA ILE A 790 -8.49 -8.44 4.11
C ILE A 790 -7.13 -9.10 3.91
N ALA A 791 -6.22 -8.49 3.16
CA ALA A 791 -4.87 -9.01 2.94
C ALA A 791 -4.04 -9.06 4.24
N GLY A 792 -4.26 -8.12 5.16
CA GLY A 792 -3.61 -8.09 6.48
C GLY A 792 -4.44 -8.68 7.62
N GLU A 793 -5.62 -9.25 7.33
CA GLU A 793 -6.54 -9.70 8.37
C GLU A 793 -6.08 -11.03 8.99
N THR A 794 -6.02 -11.09 10.32
CA THR A 794 -5.42 -12.24 11.04
C THR A 794 -6.45 -13.00 11.87
N ALA A 795 -7.32 -12.29 12.60
CA ALA A 795 -8.23 -12.87 13.57
C ALA A 795 -9.16 -13.96 12.99
N PRO A 796 -9.89 -13.72 11.89
CA PRO A 796 -10.71 -14.76 11.27
C PRO A 796 -9.88 -15.91 10.70
N LEU A 797 -8.71 -15.63 10.12
CA LEU A 797 -7.88 -16.65 9.47
C LEU A 797 -7.37 -17.70 10.47
N ILE A 798 -6.99 -17.31 11.69
CA ILE A 798 -6.55 -18.26 12.72
C ILE A 798 -7.63 -19.33 12.99
N LEU A 799 -8.91 -18.97 12.91
CA LEU A 799 -10.03 -19.88 13.22
C LEU A 799 -10.44 -20.78 12.04
N VAL A 800 -10.25 -20.35 10.80
CA VAL A 800 -10.78 -21.06 9.61
C VAL A 800 -9.72 -21.61 8.67
N LEU A 801 -8.50 -21.08 8.75
CA LEU A 801 -7.34 -21.52 8.00
C LEU A 801 -6.31 -22.21 8.90
N GLY A 802 -6.12 -21.69 10.12
CA GLY A 802 -5.07 -22.14 11.04
C GLY A 802 -3.73 -21.42 10.81
N SER A 803 -2.64 -22.02 11.28
CA SER A 803 -1.29 -21.47 11.18
C SER A 803 -0.31 -22.55 10.73
N GLU A 804 -0.02 -22.60 9.43
CA GLU A 804 1.06 -23.43 8.86
C GLU A 804 2.34 -22.60 8.73
N ILE A 805 3.15 -22.60 9.79
CA ILE A 805 4.34 -21.73 9.90
C ILE A 805 5.55 -22.31 9.13
N ASP A 806 5.59 -23.63 8.96
CA ASP A 806 6.71 -24.39 8.38
C ASP A 806 6.34 -25.09 7.06
N ALA A 807 5.42 -24.52 6.29
CA ALA A 807 5.07 -25.03 4.96
C ALA A 807 6.29 -25.00 4.02
N THR A 808 6.55 -26.13 3.35
CA THR A 808 7.66 -26.32 2.40
C THR A 808 7.26 -26.02 0.96
N THR A 809 5.99 -26.25 0.61
CA THR A 809 5.45 -26.08 -0.74
C THR A 809 4.30 -25.08 -0.73
N ALA A 810 4.20 -24.30 -1.81
CA ALA A 810 3.07 -23.39 -2.00
C ALA A 810 1.83 -24.15 -2.47
N VAL A 811 0.66 -23.61 -2.15
CA VAL A 811 -0.62 -24.14 -2.62
C VAL A 811 -0.76 -23.93 -4.14
N ASP A 812 -1.01 -25.01 -4.88
CA ASP A 812 -1.22 -24.97 -6.33
C ASP A 812 -2.72 -25.07 -6.67
N VAL A 813 -3.39 -23.91 -6.67
CA VAL A 813 -4.83 -23.84 -6.98
C VAL A 813 -5.10 -24.10 -8.45
N LEU A 814 -4.23 -23.66 -9.36
CA LEU A 814 -4.48 -23.78 -10.81
C LEU A 814 -4.22 -25.21 -11.32
N GLY A 815 -3.12 -25.84 -10.89
CA GLY A 815 -2.84 -27.24 -11.20
C GLY A 815 -3.73 -28.22 -10.44
N GLY A 816 -4.34 -27.79 -9.33
CA GLY A 816 -5.23 -28.61 -8.51
C GLY A 816 -6.61 -28.91 -9.12
N PHE A 817 -7.00 -28.27 -10.24
CA PHE A 817 -8.26 -28.56 -10.90
C PHE A 817 -8.22 -29.90 -11.62
N ALA A 818 -9.03 -30.85 -11.15
CA ALA A 818 -9.18 -32.17 -11.75
C ALA A 818 -10.63 -32.39 -12.20
N PHE A 819 -10.80 -33.03 -13.36
CA PHE A 819 -12.10 -33.49 -13.84
C PHE A 819 -12.36 -34.91 -13.36
N THR A 820 -13.49 -35.10 -12.69
CA THR A 820 -13.91 -36.40 -12.15
C THR A 820 -15.15 -36.88 -12.89
N THR A 821 -15.35 -38.20 -12.94
CA THR A 821 -16.53 -38.82 -13.57
C THR A 821 -17.76 -38.83 -12.65
N THR A 822 -17.60 -38.38 -11.39
CA THR A 822 -18.66 -38.34 -10.38
C THR A 822 -18.83 -36.92 -9.83
N PRO A 823 -20.05 -36.49 -9.48
CA PRO A 823 -20.27 -35.17 -8.88
C PRO A 823 -19.46 -34.95 -7.58
N PRO A 824 -18.80 -33.79 -7.40
CA PRO A 824 -18.72 -32.67 -8.34
C PRO A 824 -17.67 -32.96 -9.42
N PHE A 825 -18.08 -32.94 -10.70
CA PHE A 825 -17.27 -33.27 -11.88
C PHE A 825 -15.98 -32.43 -12.05
N ILE A 826 -15.81 -31.41 -11.20
CA ILE A 826 -14.61 -30.60 -11.06
C ILE A 826 -14.28 -30.56 -9.57
N THR A 827 -13.11 -31.06 -9.20
CA THR A 827 -12.59 -31.03 -7.83
C THR A 827 -11.32 -30.20 -7.77
N ASN A 828 -11.06 -29.61 -6.61
CA ASN A 828 -9.81 -28.92 -6.33
C ASN A 828 -9.44 -29.11 -4.86
N GLU A 829 -8.54 -30.07 -4.60
CA GLU A 829 -8.13 -30.40 -3.23
C GLU A 829 -7.37 -29.24 -2.56
N ALA A 830 -6.66 -28.42 -3.36
CA ALA A 830 -5.93 -27.26 -2.86
C ALA A 830 -6.85 -26.18 -2.25
N LEU A 831 -8.13 -26.11 -2.69
CA LEU A 831 -9.13 -25.23 -2.07
C LEU A 831 -9.70 -25.79 -0.76
N LEU A 832 -9.73 -27.11 -0.63
CA LEU A 832 -10.26 -27.82 0.55
C LEU A 832 -9.20 -28.07 1.63
N GLY A 833 -7.91 -27.95 1.27
CA GLY A 833 -6.79 -27.98 2.20
C GLY A 833 -6.54 -26.64 2.89
N SER A 834 -5.90 -26.71 4.06
CA SER A 834 -5.31 -25.55 4.74
C SER A 834 -4.09 -25.02 3.96
N SER A 835 -3.70 -23.77 4.21
CA SER A 835 -2.58 -23.14 3.55
C SER A 835 -1.88 -22.14 4.48
N ALA A 836 -0.57 -21.98 4.29
CA ALA A 836 0.19 -20.92 4.94
C ALA A 836 -0.26 -19.53 4.46
N ALA A 837 -0.33 -18.56 5.38
CA ALA A 837 -0.62 -17.16 5.05
C ALA A 837 0.26 -16.22 5.86
N LEU A 838 0.65 -15.09 5.27
CA LEU A 838 1.54 -14.12 5.92
C LEU A 838 0.96 -13.57 7.22
N PRO A 839 -0.33 -13.19 7.34
CA PRO A 839 -0.87 -12.66 8.59
C PRO A 839 -0.85 -13.69 9.73
N THR A 840 -1.23 -14.94 9.46
CA THR A 840 -1.22 -16.02 10.46
C THR A 840 0.19 -16.46 10.83
N GLN A 841 1.15 -16.33 9.91
CA GLN A 841 2.56 -16.58 10.17
C GLN A 841 3.20 -15.47 11.03
N VAL A 842 2.89 -14.19 10.78
CA VAL A 842 3.32 -13.07 11.64
C VAL A 842 2.83 -13.28 13.08
N TRP A 843 1.55 -13.61 13.24
CA TRP A 843 0.99 -13.90 14.56
C TRP A 843 1.64 -15.13 15.21
N GLY A 844 1.80 -16.22 14.46
CA GLY A 844 2.38 -17.47 14.96
C GLY A 844 3.82 -17.31 15.48
N ILE A 845 4.64 -16.53 14.76
CA ILE A 845 6.05 -16.31 15.10
C ILE A 845 6.22 -15.23 16.17
N ILE A 846 5.59 -14.06 16.00
CA ILE A 846 5.82 -12.89 16.88
C ILE A 846 4.98 -12.97 18.16
N THR A 847 3.68 -13.24 18.03
CA THR A 847 2.74 -13.12 19.16
C THR A 847 2.62 -14.43 19.94
N ALA A 848 2.42 -15.54 19.23
CA ALA A 848 2.21 -16.84 19.87
C ALA A 848 3.53 -17.53 20.25
N GLY A 849 4.67 -17.11 19.67
CA GLY A 849 6.00 -17.65 19.98
C GLY A 849 6.14 -19.14 19.68
N VAL A 850 5.33 -19.67 18.74
CA VAL A 850 5.14 -21.12 18.54
C VAL A 850 6.34 -21.75 17.81
N SER A 851 7.01 -21.00 16.92
CA SER A 851 8.25 -21.42 16.25
C SER A 851 8.93 -20.26 15.51
N GLY A 852 10.23 -20.40 15.21
CA GLY A 852 10.99 -19.47 14.36
C GLY A 852 11.67 -18.30 15.09
N SER A 853 12.63 -17.66 14.42
CA SER A 853 13.29 -16.45 14.94
C SER A 853 12.34 -15.25 14.91
N PRO A 854 12.30 -14.38 15.94
CA PRO A 854 11.58 -13.11 15.87
C PRO A 854 11.93 -12.28 14.63
N SER A 855 13.18 -12.34 14.15
CA SER A 855 13.61 -11.69 12.91
C SER A 855 12.87 -12.20 11.67
N LYS A 856 12.56 -13.50 11.60
CA LYS A 856 11.72 -14.10 10.54
C LYS A 856 10.30 -13.54 10.61
N GLY A 857 9.76 -13.37 11.82
CA GLY A 857 8.46 -12.74 12.04
C GLY A 857 8.40 -11.32 11.48
N TRP A 858 9.40 -10.48 11.81
CA TRP A 858 9.50 -9.12 11.29
C TRP A 858 9.67 -9.06 9.76
N ALA A 859 10.45 -9.98 9.18
CA ALA A 859 10.57 -10.08 7.73
C ALA A 859 9.27 -10.53 7.06
N THR A 860 8.52 -11.42 7.70
CA THR A 860 7.19 -11.83 7.23
C THR A 860 6.23 -10.64 7.25
N ALA A 861 6.27 -9.81 8.31
CA ALA A 861 5.48 -8.57 8.38
C ALA A 861 5.89 -7.55 7.31
N PHE A 862 7.18 -7.42 7.04
CA PHE A 862 7.69 -6.59 5.95
C PHE A 862 7.21 -7.10 4.58
N MET A 863 7.24 -8.41 4.33
CA MET A 863 6.74 -8.98 3.09
C MET A 863 5.23 -8.86 2.94
N LEU A 864 4.47 -9.00 4.04
CA LEU A 864 3.04 -8.71 4.06
C LEU A 864 2.77 -7.27 3.62
N LEU A 865 3.53 -6.31 4.15
CA LEU A 865 3.44 -4.91 3.74
C LEU A 865 3.74 -4.72 2.24
N VAL A 866 4.81 -5.35 1.71
CA VAL A 866 5.15 -5.31 0.29
C VAL A 866 4.01 -5.89 -0.57
N VAL A 867 3.43 -7.03 -0.17
CA VAL A 867 2.30 -7.67 -0.85
C VAL A 867 1.06 -6.76 -0.83
N VAL A 868 0.70 -6.18 0.31
CA VAL A 868 -0.43 -5.23 0.41
C VAL A 868 -0.20 -4.00 -0.47
N LEU A 869 1.01 -3.43 -0.46
CA LEU A 869 1.37 -2.29 -1.31
C LEU A 869 1.31 -2.65 -2.80
N SER A 870 1.65 -3.89 -3.17
CA SER A 870 1.52 -4.36 -4.55
C SER A 870 0.05 -4.38 -5.00
N PHE A 871 -0.87 -4.84 -4.14
CA PHE A 871 -2.31 -4.78 -4.43
C PHE A 871 -2.81 -3.34 -4.56
N TYR A 872 -2.34 -2.44 -3.70
CA TYR A 872 -2.64 -1.01 -3.81
C TYR A 872 -2.09 -0.40 -5.10
N ALA A 873 -0.89 -0.77 -5.54
CA ALA A 873 -0.31 -0.28 -6.79
C ALA A 873 -1.14 -0.72 -8.00
N VAL A 874 -1.57 -1.99 -8.05
CA VAL A 874 -2.49 -2.51 -9.09
C VAL A 874 -3.80 -1.73 -9.07
N GLY A 875 -4.37 -1.55 -7.88
CA GLY A 875 -5.56 -0.76 -7.65
C GLY A 875 -5.48 0.67 -8.15
N ILE A 876 -4.48 1.42 -7.71
CA ILE A 876 -4.26 2.82 -8.07
C ILE A 876 -4.09 2.94 -9.58
N THR A 877 -3.42 1.98 -10.22
CA THR A 877 -3.28 1.91 -11.67
C THR A 877 -4.64 1.71 -12.36
N ALA A 878 -5.49 0.81 -11.85
CA ALA A 878 -6.85 0.60 -12.36
C ALA A 878 -7.72 1.85 -12.17
N ARG A 879 -7.66 2.53 -11.01
CA ARG A 879 -8.38 3.79 -10.76
C ARG A 879 -7.95 4.89 -11.73
N THR A 880 -6.64 5.03 -11.93
CA THR A 880 -6.07 6.04 -12.84
C THR A 880 -6.51 5.78 -14.27
N TYR A 881 -6.64 4.51 -14.66
CA TYR A 881 -7.17 4.12 -15.96
C TYR A 881 -8.63 4.60 -16.15
N PHE A 882 -9.54 4.29 -15.23
CA PHE A 882 -10.94 4.73 -15.34
C PHE A 882 -11.08 6.25 -15.31
N ARG A 883 -10.31 6.94 -14.47
CA ARG A 883 -10.35 8.41 -14.38
C ARG A 883 -9.92 9.09 -15.67
N ARG A 884 -8.91 8.57 -16.36
CA ARG A 884 -8.46 9.13 -17.64
C ARG A 884 -9.52 8.98 -18.73
N LYS A 885 -10.28 7.87 -18.74
CA LYS A 885 -11.32 7.65 -19.74
C LYS A 885 -12.41 8.73 -19.69
N ILE A 886 -12.77 9.19 -18.50
CA ILE A 886 -13.78 10.25 -18.29
C ILE A 886 -13.30 11.63 -18.77
N ASN A 887 -11.98 11.88 -18.76
CA ASN A 887 -11.42 13.20 -19.11
C ASN A 887 -11.02 13.33 -20.60
N TYR A 888 -11.03 12.22 -21.35
CA TYR A 888 -10.56 12.15 -22.75
C TYR A 888 -11.67 11.82 -23.75
N GLU A 889 -12.84 11.40 -23.27
CA GLU A 889 -14.12 11.47 -23.99
C GLU A 889 -14.86 12.72 -23.50
#